data_AF-A0A8H3Z0F3-F1
#
_entry.id   AF-A0A8H3Z0F3-F1
#
_cell.length_a   1.000
_cell.length_b   1.000
_cell.length_c   1.000
_cell.angle_alpha   90.00
_cell.angle_beta   90.00
_cell.angle_gamma   90.00
#
_symmetry.space_group_name_H-M   'P 1'
#
loop_
_entity.id
_entity.type
_entity.pdbx_description
1 polymer ?
#
loop_
_entity_poly.entity_id
_entity_poly.type
_entity_poly.pdbx_seq_one_letter_code
_entity_poly.pdbx_strand_id
1 'polypeptide(L)'
;MVSPEKTSLGDNAKGAIESPPLRPSSIQHGITTELGLPVSKDIGEDLFREIDDYTPEELEAERIRVRKLIDWRIMPIICITYMFQFLDKLSLNYAAAYSLIPDLGLQGQKYSWVAAIFNFGYLFWALPANLLIQRLPIAKYTGTMIICWAVLLIAHVGAKNYAGMLVLRFLLGMFEASISPAIMNICAMFYTRDEQPLRMCIFLAFNGMATMVGALLGFGLGHATETALKSWQLIFLTIGLMNFVWGAVFLWFMPDSPATAKFLTHKQRVIAVKRVADNMVGVKTKQFKKNQVLEAVTDVKVIAIALMGLGCGVINGGVSNFSSALIKGYGFTGINATLLQLPTGALEFFIVPICGLVATYVRNTRCLLLAGVCLIPLGGLIGIRFTGLDHRWTLVGCTWLQYIVGAPVIICWNLLTTNIAGHTKRSLANGLWFVFYAGGNVAGANIFFAKEAPRYHSALAGLSICYGGMIVISLALRGYMMWENKRRDNACERRGSAIVTREKGWRGGKNGKSDSRAVEDGFRDLTDRESPYFSAPSPTKPKNCPDPKTVPAVKGTLRDNECLIGGIMGGDFFNPCYAPNVGAGMGSILSGGKDGGGIGKAKQDWSGGSGPFNARYSTDPSLPLHTIYAPKVVVPGKKLPLLVWANGACATNGASFTNLLTELSSHGILILATGAPKTPWGTPIPNYTSTLLNPTSSDKSRAIQLTEAIDWAFRGAAEGKYGSVDLDRVGAAGQSCGGVEAYSASVFEPRVRVIEQDFREIPATLPAIKLQLQAGHMGTYFEPQGGKFGKASVAFWKWQLQGDETSKALFFNKSSSLYADGWQIDTSHWKA
;
A
#
# COMPACT_ATOMS: atom_id res chain seq x y z
N MET A 1 65.01 20.61 26.08
CA MET A 1 66.41 20.16 26.01
C MET A 1 66.41 18.66 25.76
N VAL A 2 66.93 18.28 24.58
CA VAL A 2 67.70 17.05 24.29
C VAL A 2 67.02 15.68 24.51
N SER A 3 66.62 15.03 23.41
CA SER A 3 66.64 13.55 23.27
C SER A 3 68.09 13.05 23.20
N PRO A 4 68.36 11.76 23.52
CA PRO A 4 68.56 10.82 22.42
C PRO A 4 68.08 9.38 22.68
N GLU A 5 68.27 8.57 21.64
CA GLU A 5 67.64 7.31 21.21
C GLU A 5 68.59 6.10 21.39
N LYS A 6 68.07 4.88 21.62
CA LYS A 6 68.35 3.59 20.87
C LYS A 6 68.15 2.26 21.65
N THR A 7 67.12 1.50 21.21
CA THR A 7 67.01 0.05 20.82
C THR A 7 67.81 -1.11 21.47
N SER A 8 67.10 -2.18 21.89
CA SER A 8 67.08 -3.58 21.34
C SER A 8 66.27 -4.50 22.28
N LEU A 9 65.12 -5.07 21.88
CA LEU A 9 64.83 -6.36 21.21
C LEU A 9 64.99 -7.65 22.06
N GLY A 10 63.83 -8.19 22.49
CA GLY A 10 63.48 -9.62 22.43
C GLY A 10 63.70 -10.45 23.69
N ASP A 11 62.60 -10.94 24.30
CA ASP A 11 62.58 -12.26 24.96
C ASP A 11 61.19 -12.72 25.46
N ASN A 12 60.95 -14.04 25.28
CA ASN A 12 60.20 -14.97 26.15
C ASN A 12 58.65 -14.93 26.21
N ALA A 13 57.89 -16.03 26.32
CA ALA A 13 58.16 -17.47 26.35
C ALA A 13 56.83 -18.26 26.20
N LYS A 14 56.98 -19.58 26.00
CA LYS A 14 56.01 -20.63 25.63
C LYS A 14 54.89 -20.92 26.64
N GLY A 15 53.74 -21.39 26.14
CA GLY A 15 52.73 -22.15 26.88
C GLY A 15 51.43 -22.40 26.09
N ALA A 16 51.30 -23.59 25.48
CA ALA A 16 50.01 -24.17 25.03
C ALA A 16 49.41 -24.92 26.25
N ILE A 17 48.10 -25.13 26.48
CA ILE A 17 46.93 -25.45 25.65
C ILE A 17 45.69 -25.10 26.52
N GLU A 18 44.70 -24.39 25.97
CA GLU A 18 43.24 -24.64 26.15
C GLU A 18 42.44 -23.52 25.45
N SER A 19 41.60 -23.92 24.50
CA SER A 19 40.85 -23.03 23.60
C SER A 19 39.47 -22.65 24.15
N PRO A 20 39.13 -21.34 24.27
CA PRO A 20 37.76 -20.87 24.36
C PRO A 20 37.20 -20.50 22.98
N PRO A 21 35.86 -20.47 22.80
CA PRO A 21 35.21 -20.52 21.49
C PRO A 21 35.38 -19.23 20.67
N LEU A 22 35.73 -19.42 19.39
CA LEU A 22 35.83 -18.38 18.39
C LEU A 22 34.45 -17.72 18.16
N ARG A 23 34.40 -16.40 18.40
CA ARG A 23 33.35 -15.52 17.88
C ARG A 23 33.42 -15.55 16.35
N PRO A 24 32.30 -15.72 15.62
CA PRO A 24 32.32 -15.54 14.18
C PRO A 24 32.51 -14.05 13.87
N SER A 25 33.65 -13.75 13.25
CA SER A 25 33.95 -12.48 12.59
C SER A 25 32.87 -12.17 11.54
N SER A 26 32.27 -10.99 11.66
CA SER A 26 31.34 -10.42 10.71
C SER A 26 32.01 -10.22 9.35
N ILE A 27 31.75 -11.13 8.41
CA ILE A 27 32.04 -10.91 7.00
C ILE A 27 30.94 -9.98 6.45
N GLN A 28 31.29 -8.71 6.29
CA GLN A 28 30.55 -7.78 5.44
C GLN A 28 30.73 -8.24 3.98
N HIS A 29 29.69 -8.80 3.38
CA HIS A 29 29.55 -8.77 1.92
C HIS A 29 28.60 -7.62 1.55
N GLY A 30 29.19 -6.54 1.04
CA GLY A 30 28.46 -5.49 0.34
C GLY A 30 28.12 -5.98 -1.06
N ILE A 31 26.84 -6.04 -1.39
CA ILE A 31 26.38 -6.27 -2.76
C ILE A 31 26.23 -4.89 -3.41
N THR A 32 27.10 -4.57 -4.36
CA THR A 32 27.00 -3.40 -5.25
C THR A 32 26.27 -3.79 -6.52
N THR A 33 25.26 -3.03 -6.93
CA THR A 33 24.72 -3.06 -8.31
C THR A 33 25.68 -2.37 -9.29
N GLU A 34 25.61 -2.70 -10.58
CA GLU A 34 26.47 -2.21 -11.67
C GLU A 34 26.53 -0.67 -11.85
N LEU A 35 25.82 0.12 -11.03
CA LEU A 35 25.80 1.59 -11.08
C LEU A 35 26.30 2.30 -9.81
N GLY A 36 26.90 1.59 -8.85
CA GLY A 36 27.70 2.22 -7.78
C GLY A 36 26.96 3.19 -6.84
N LEU A 37 25.62 3.14 -6.78
CA LEU A 37 24.84 3.96 -5.83
C LEU A 37 24.67 3.21 -4.49
N PRO A 38 24.87 3.87 -3.33
CA PRO A 38 24.68 3.25 -2.03
C PRO A 38 23.20 2.98 -1.78
N VAL A 39 22.81 1.71 -1.78
CA VAL A 39 21.48 1.27 -1.34
C VAL A 39 21.44 1.37 0.19
N SER A 40 20.62 2.26 0.74
CA SER A 40 20.32 2.23 2.17
C SER A 40 19.54 0.94 2.46
N LYS A 41 20.15 -0.01 3.18
CA LYS A 41 19.46 -1.19 3.71
C LYS A 41 18.27 -0.75 4.55
N ASP A 42 17.06 -0.81 3.99
CA ASP A 42 15.84 -0.59 4.76
C ASP A 42 15.42 -1.94 5.34
N ILE A 43 15.43 -2.05 6.67
CA ILE A 43 15.02 -3.27 7.41
C ILE A 43 13.57 -3.66 7.02
N GLY A 44 12.74 -2.69 6.61
CA GLY A 44 11.41 -2.95 6.09
C GLY A 44 11.38 -3.69 4.75
N GLU A 45 12.39 -3.49 3.89
CA GLU A 45 12.50 -4.16 2.59
C GLU A 45 12.90 -5.63 2.75
N ASP A 46 13.85 -5.92 3.64
CA ASP A 46 14.27 -7.30 3.95
C ASP A 46 13.10 -8.09 4.57
N LEU A 47 12.37 -7.49 5.52
CA LEU A 47 11.14 -8.07 6.10
C LEU A 47 10.03 -8.27 5.05
N PHE A 48 9.98 -7.42 4.01
CA PHE A 48 8.99 -7.53 2.94
C PHE A 48 9.29 -8.69 2.00
N ARG A 49 10.56 -9.07 1.83
CA ARG A 49 10.97 -10.22 1.01
C ARG A 49 10.67 -11.57 1.66
N GLU A 50 10.62 -11.64 3.00
CA GLU A 50 10.22 -12.83 3.77
C GLU A 50 8.71 -13.17 3.68
N ILE A 51 7.93 -12.38 2.93
CA ILE A 51 6.47 -12.53 2.80
C ILE A 51 6.08 -13.64 1.84
N ASP A 52 6.93 -13.92 0.85
CA ASP A 52 6.65 -14.91 -0.20
C ASP A 52 6.57 -16.34 0.34
N ASP A 53 6.96 -16.54 1.61
CA ASP A 53 6.91 -17.81 2.34
C ASP A 53 5.52 -18.13 2.95
N TYR A 54 4.57 -17.19 2.96
CA TYR A 54 3.26 -17.38 3.63
C TYR A 54 2.08 -17.52 2.65
N THR A 55 1.13 -18.40 2.96
CA THR A 55 -0.09 -18.59 2.16
C THR A 55 -1.05 -17.38 2.26
N PRO A 56 -1.81 -17.04 1.19
CA PRO A 56 -2.70 -15.87 1.19
C PRO A 56 -3.81 -15.90 2.26
N GLU A 57 -4.30 -17.09 2.60
CA GLU A 57 -5.38 -17.29 3.58
C GLU A 57 -4.88 -17.06 5.02
N GLU A 58 -3.67 -17.54 5.35
CA GLU A 58 -3.03 -17.26 6.63
C GLU A 58 -2.69 -15.77 6.79
N LEU A 59 -2.25 -15.14 5.70
CA LEU A 59 -1.88 -13.73 5.68
C LEU A 59 -3.07 -12.84 6.01
N GLU A 60 -4.27 -13.10 5.45
CA GLU A 60 -5.46 -12.29 5.70
C GLU A 60 -6.02 -12.50 7.11
N ALA A 61 -5.96 -13.72 7.66
CA ALA A 61 -6.38 -14.00 9.03
C ALA A 61 -5.48 -13.28 10.06
N GLU A 62 -4.16 -13.32 9.86
CA GLU A 62 -3.20 -12.60 10.70
C GLU A 62 -3.28 -11.08 10.50
N ARG A 63 -3.63 -10.60 9.30
CA ARG A 63 -3.82 -9.16 9.01
C ARG A 63 -4.80 -8.50 9.98
N ILE A 64 -5.95 -9.15 10.23
CA ILE A 64 -6.99 -8.66 11.13
C ILE A 64 -6.51 -8.67 12.59
N ARG A 65 -5.78 -9.72 12.99
CA ARG A 65 -5.23 -9.84 14.35
C ARG A 65 -4.19 -8.76 14.63
N VAL A 66 -3.24 -8.57 13.71
CA VAL A 66 -2.22 -7.52 13.77
C VAL A 66 -2.87 -6.14 13.85
N ARG A 67 -3.89 -5.88 13.03
CA ARG A 67 -4.65 -4.62 13.12
C ARG A 67 -5.24 -4.39 14.50
N LYS A 68 -5.94 -5.39 15.04
CA LYS A 68 -6.56 -5.29 16.37
C LYS A 68 -5.51 -5.07 17.46
N LEU A 69 -4.35 -5.73 17.38
CA LEU A 69 -3.25 -5.54 18.33
C LEU A 69 -2.70 -4.10 18.28
N ILE A 70 -2.52 -3.56 17.07
CA ILE A 70 -2.10 -2.17 16.88
C ILE A 70 -3.17 -1.22 17.43
N ASP A 71 -4.44 -1.43 17.09
CA ASP A 71 -5.56 -0.63 17.61
C ASP A 71 -5.60 -0.69 19.16
N TRP A 72 -5.38 -1.84 19.79
CA TRP A 72 -5.43 -1.97 21.25
C TRP A 72 -4.23 -1.38 22.00
N ARG A 73 -3.05 -1.30 21.36
CA ARG A 73 -1.82 -0.82 22.01
C ARG A 73 -1.50 0.62 21.68
N ILE A 74 -1.58 0.99 20.40
CA ILE A 74 -1.14 2.30 19.90
C ILE A 74 -2.26 3.33 20.01
N MET A 75 -3.50 2.95 19.69
CA MET A 75 -4.62 3.89 19.67
C MET A 75 -4.88 4.55 21.04
N PRO A 76 -4.93 3.82 22.18
CA PRO A 76 -5.14 4.45 23.49
C PRO A 76 -4.03 5.43 23.85
N ILE A 77 -2.77 5.12 23.51
CA ILE A 77 -1.63 6.02 23.76
C ILE A 77 -1.81 7.32 22.98
N ILE A 78 -2.18 7.23 21.70
CA ILE A 78 -2.44 8.42 20.88
C ILE A 78 -3.62 9.22 21.42
N CYS A 79 -4.74 8.56 21.75
CA CYS A 79 -5.94 9.20 22.30
C CYS A 79 -5.65 9.97 23.59
N ILE A 80 -4.97 9.34 24.55
CA ILE A 80 -4.65 9.97 25.84
C ILE A 80 -3.65 11.11 25.65
N THR A 81 -2.66 10.96 24.76
CA THR A 81 -1.72 12.04 24.42
C THR A 81 -2.45 13.26 23.88
N TYR A 82 -3.41 13.04 22.97
CA TYR A 82 -4.18 14.13 22.37
C TYR A 82 -5.17 14.76 23.35
N MET A 83 -5.76 13.95 24.25
CA MET A 83 -6.57 14.45 25.37
C MET A 83 -5.75 15.43 26.23
N PHE A 84 -4.55 15.01 26.62
CA PHE A 84 -3.67 15.81 27.43
C PHE A 84 -3.20 17.09 26.73
N GLN A 85 -2.89 16.99 25.43
CA GLN A 85 -2.55 18.13 24.57
C GLN A 85 -3.65 19.19 24.57
N PHE A 86 -4.91 18.77 24.39
CA PHE A 86 -6.02 19.70 24.37
C PHE A 86 -6.37 20.24 25.76
N LEU A 87 -6.24 19.42 26.80
CA LEU A 87 -6.48 19.82 28.19
C LEU A 87 -5.58 20.98 28.61
N ASP A 88 -4.30 20.92 28.24
CA ASP A 88 -3.36 22.01 28.45
C ASP A 88 -3.74 23.29 27.69
N LYS A 89 -4.11 23.22 26.41
CA LYS A 89 -4.60 24.39 25.68
C LYS A 89 -5.77 25.08 26.39
N LEU A 90 -6.68 24.28 26.95
CA LEU A 90 -7.84 24.78 27.69
C LEU A 90 -7.49 25.28 29.10
N SER A 91 -6.31 24.97 29.64
CA SER A 91 -5.90 25.40 30.99
C SER A 91 -5.96 26.93 31.16
N LEU A 92 -5.64 27.70 30.11
CA LEU A 92 -5.80 29.15 30.10
C LEU A 92 -7.28 29.57 30.22
N ASN A 93 -8.16 28.95 29.44
CA ASN A 93 -9.60 29.23 29.44
C ASN A 93 -10.23 28.94 30.82
N TYR A 94 -9.82 27.85 31.48
CA TYR A 94 -10.27 27.54 32.83
C TYR A 94 -9.68 28.49 33.88
N ALA A 95 -8.38 28.78 33.81
CA ALA A 95 -7.72 29.72 34.72
C ALA A 95 -8.32 31.14 34.62
N ALA A 96 -8.75 31.56 33.42
CA ALA A 96 -9.39 32.86 33.18
C ALA A 96 -10.77 33.02 33.85
N ALA A 97 -11.45 31.91 34.15
CA ALA A 97 -12.72 31.95 34.90
C ALA A 97 -12.51 32.35 36.38
N TYR A 98 -11.28 32.22 36.90
CA TYR A 98 -10.85 32.50 38.27
C TYR A 98 -10.04 33.82 38.38
N SER A 99 -9.11 33.91 39.35
CA SER A 99 -8.36 35.14 39.66
C SER A 99 -7.14 35.42 38.76
N LEU A 100 -6.91 34.64 37.70
CA LEU A 100 -5.76 34.82 36.80
C LEU A 100 -5.66 36.25 36.23
N ILE A 101 -6.79 36.79 35.76
CA ILE A 101 -6.85 38.11 35.11
C ILE A 101 -6.46 39.24 36.09
N PRO A 102 -7.08 39.36 37.28
CA PRO A 102 -6.69 40.40 38.24
C PRO A 102 -5.29 40.18 38.82
N ASP A 103 -4.88 38.94 39.08
CA ASP A 103 -3.58 38.64 39.71
C ASP A 103 -2.37 39.02 38.84
N LEU A 104 -2.50 38.91 37.52
CA LEU A 104 -1.42 39.21 36.54
C LEU A 104 -1.62 40.56 35.83
N GLY A 105 -2.68 41.31 36.18
CA GLY A 105 -3.01 42.60 35.55
C GLY A 105 -3.36 42.50 34.06
N LEU A 106 -4.05 41.42 33.65
CA LEU A 106 -4.37 41.11 32.25
C LEU A 106 -5.57 41.89 31.71
N GLN A 107 -5.59 43.21 31.90
CA GLN A 107 -6.69 44.07 31.45
C GLN A 107 -6.65 44.35 29.95
N GLY A 108 -7.84 44.61 29.37
CA GLY A 108 -7.99 44.94 27.95
C GLY A 108 -7.55 43.80 27.04
N GLN A 109 -6.67 44.09 26.09
CA GLN A 109 -6.21 43.13 25.07
C GLN A 109 -5.03 42.26 25.54
N LYS A 110 -4.51 42.48 26.76
CA LYS A 110 -3.39 41.70 27.31
C LYS A 110 -3.73 40.22 27.44
N TYR A 111 -4.94 39.88 27.88
CA TYR A 111 -5.39 38.48 27.91
C TYR A 111 -5.38 37.84 26.52
N SER A 112 -5.91 38.53 25.51
CA SER A 112 -5.90 38.07 24.12
C SER A 112 -4.48 37.84 23.60
N TRP A 113 -3.52 38.69 23.97
CA TRP A 113 -2.10 38.49 23.63
C TRP A 113 -1.46 37.30 24.35
N VAL A 114 -1.81 37.03 25.61
CA VAL A 114 -1.37 35.81 26.33
C VAL A 114 -1.89 34.54 25.67
N ALA A 115 -3.13 34.57 25.15
CA ALA A 115 -3.68 33.46 24.37
C ALA A 115 -3.02 33.35 22.98
N ALA A 116 -2.77 34.49 22.31
CA ALA A 116 -2.22 34.53 20.95
C ALA A 116 -0.74 34.14 20.88
N ILE A 117 0.09 34.53 21.85
CA ILE A 117 1.56 34.31 21.83
C ILE A 117 1.94 32.82 21.78
N PHE A 118 1.10 31.95 22.35
CA PHE A 118 1.22 30.50 22.21
C PHE A 118 1.26 30.08 20.73
N ASN A 119 0.39 30.64 19.90
CA ASN A 119 0.32 30.32 18.48
C ASN A 119 1.51 30.90 17.68
N PHE A 120 2.12 31.99 18.14
CA PHE A 120 3.37 32.48 17.57
C PHE A 120 4.55 31.53 17.85
N GLY A 121 4.63 30.98 19.05
CA GLY A 121 5.59 29.92 19.38
C GLY A 121 5.37 28.68 18.52
N TYR A 122 4.10 28.28 18.36
CA TYR A 122 3.70 27.19 17.48
C TYR A 122 4.17 27.43 16.03
N LEU A 123 3.91 28.62 15.49
CA LEU A 123 4.30 29.01 14.13
C LEU A 123 5.82 28.97 13.92
N PHE A 124 6.58 29.49 14.90
CA PHE A 124 8.04 29.50 14.86
C PHE A 124 8.63 28.08 14.79
N TRP A 125 8.06 27.13 15.54
CA TRP A 125 8.60 25.77 15.63
C TRP A 125 7.96 24.76 14.66
N ALA A 126 6.81 25.08 14.03
CA ALA A 126 6.09 24.14 13.14
C ALA A 126 6.93 23.62 11.97
N LEU A 127 7.71 24.48 11.30
CA LEU A 127 8.59 24.07 10.19
C LEU A 127 9.82 23.29 10.69
N PRO A 128 10.61 23.80 11.67
CA PRO A 128 11.71 23.04 12.26
C PRO A 128 11.29 21.66 12.80
N ALA A 129 10.16 21.59 13.52
CA ALA A 129 9.63 20.34 14.08
C ALA A 129 9.37 19.30 12.99
N ASN A 130 8.74 19.70 11.87
CA ASN A 130 8.47 18.78 10.77
C ASN A 130 9.77 18.21 10.16
N LEU A 131 10.83 19.01 10.05
CA LEU A 131 12.14 18.53 9.58
C LEU A 131 12.81 17.59 10.59
N LEU A 132 12.68 17.88 11.89
CA LEU A 132 13.23 17.04 12.95
C LEU A 132 12.51 15.68 13.06
N ILE A 133 11.18 15.65 12.92
CA ILE A 133 10.36 14.43 12.91
C ILE A 133 10.80 13.46 11.79
N GLN A 134 11.32 13.98 10.68
CA GLN A 134 11.83 13.15 9.59
C GLN A 134 13.21 12.53 9.88
N ARG A 135 14.04 13.18 10.71
CA ARG A 135 15.42 12.76 10.97
C ARG A 135 15.58 11.94 12.25
N LEU A 136 14.72 12.19 13.23
CA LEU A 136 14.79 11.59 14.56
C LEU A 136 13.80 10.42 14.72
N PRO A 137 14.07 9.48 15.64
CA PRO A 137 13.09 8.47 16.04
C PRO A 137 11.82 9.16 16.56
N ILE A 138 10.69 8.92 15.88
CA ILE A 138 9.46 9.71 16.06
C ILE A 138 8.91 9.57 17.48
N ALA A 139 8.94 8.36 18.07
CA ALA A 139 8.38 8.15 19.41
C ALA A 139 9.24 8.83 20.48
N LYS A 140 10.57 8.67 20.42
CA LYS A 140 11.49 9.32 21.38
C LYS A 140 11.43 10.83 21.30
N TYR A 141 11.42 11.38 20.08
CA TYR A 141 11.31 12.82 19.87
C TYR A 141 9.99 13.36 20.44
N THR A 142 8.85 12.71 20.12
CA THR A 142 7.53 13.13 20.61
C THR A 142 7.46 13.08 22.13
N GLY A 143 7.93 12.01 22.75
CA GLY A 143 7.90 11.89 24.21
C GLY A 143 8.78 12.90 24.94
N THR A 144 9.98 13.21 24.42
CA THR A 144 10.83 14.28 24.97
C THR A 144 10.14 15.64 24.86
N MET A 145 9.48 15.92 23.74
CA MET A 145 8.71 17.15 23.56
C MET A 145 7.54 17.26 24.56
N ILE A 146 6.84 16.15 24.82
CA ILE A 146 5.77 16.09 25.84
C ILE A 146 6.32 16.43 27.23
N ILE A 147 7.49 15.88 27.62
CA ILE A 147 8.09 16.17 28.93
C ILE A 147 8.52 17.64 29.05
N CYS A 148 9.20 18.18 28.04
CA CYS A 148 9.61 19.59 28.02
C CYS A 148 8.40 20.53 28.16
N TRP A 149 7.33 20.22 27.43
CA TRP A 149 6.07 20.94 27.50
C TRP A 149 5.39 20.83 28.88
N ALA A 150 5.37 19.64 29.49
CA ALA A 150 4.83 19.43 30.83
C ALA A 150 5.57 20.23 31.91
N VAL A 151 6.91 20.29 31.82
CA VAL A 151 7.75 21.08 32.74
C VAL A 151 7.45 22.57 32.61
N LEU A 152 7.30 23.07 31.37
CA LEU A 152 6.90 24.45 31.14
C LEU A 152 5.51 24.75 31.68
N LEU A 153 4.59 23.79 31.61
CA LEU A 153 3.25 23.95 32.18
C LEU A 153 3.30 24.10 33.70
N ILE A 154 4.08 23.27 34.39
CA ILE A 154 4.32 23.40 35.84
C ILE A 154 4.96 24.75 36.18
N ALA A 155 5.88 25.23 35.33
CA ALA A 155 6.53 26.54 35.52
C ALA A 155 5.56 27.73 35.50
N HIS A 156 4.34 27.59 34.95
CA HIS A 156 3.31 28.65 34.99
C HIS A 156 2.87 29.01 36.40
N VAL A 157 3.01 28.11 37.37
CA VAL A 157 2.75 28.39 38.79
C VAL A 157 3.61 29.56 39.29
N GLY A 158 4.84 29.69 38.77
CA GLY A 158 5.79 30.74 39.13
C GLY A 158 5.58 32.07 38.41
N ALA A 159 4.59 32.20 37.52
CA ALA A 159 4.36 33.44 36.77
C ALA A 159 3.78 34.54 37.68
N LYS A 160 4.52 35.64 37.85
CA LYS A 160 4.13 36.78 38.69
C LYS A 160 3.72 38.03 37.91
N ASN A 161 3.96 38.06 36.60
CA ASN A 161 3.70 39.23 35.75
C ASN A 161 3.29 38.82 34.33
N TYR A 162 2.76 39.80 33.59
CA TYR A 162 2.36 39.64 32.18
C TYR A 162 3.50 39.10 31.30
N ALA A 163 4.73 39.62 31.46
CA ALA A 163 5.87 39.24 30.64
C ALA A 163 6.29 37.77 30.84
N GLY A 164 6.35 37.31 32.10
CA GLY A 164 6.66 35.91 32.42
C GLY A 164 5.61 34.95 31.86
N MET A 165 4.33 35.34 31.94
CA MET A 165 3.25 34.57 31.33
C MET A 165 3.38 34.49 29.80
N LEU A 166 3.78 35.58 29.13
CA LEU A 166 4.02 35.59 27.68
C LEU A 166 5.16 34.65 27.27
N VAL A 167 6.31 34.72 27.97
CA VAL A 167 7.49 33.89 27.66
C VAL A 167 7.18 32.41 27.85
N LEU A 168 6.57 32.04 28.98
CA LEU A 168 6.18 30.65 29.24
C LEU A 168 5.21 30.13 28.19
N ARG A 169 4.24 30.94 27.78
CA ARG A 169 3.27 30.58 26.74
C ARG A 169 3.90 30.42 25.36
N PHE A 170 4.83 31.30 25.00
CA PHE A 170 5.56 31.20 23.74
C PHE A 170 6.36 29.90 23.67
N LEU A 171 7.15 29.61 24.71
CA LEU A 171 7.94 28.37 24.77
C LEU A 171 7.04 27.13 24.76
N LEU A 172 5.94 27.15 25.53
CA LEU A 172 4.97 26.06 25.56
C LEU A 172 4.43 25.78 24.14
N GLY A 173 4.06 26.82 23.39
CA GLY A 173 3.63 26.71 21.99
C GLY A 173 4.70 26.14 21.05
N MET A 174 5.98 26.47 21.26
CA MET A 174 7.07 25.89 20.47
C MET A 174 7.14 24.37 20.63
N PHE A 175 7.15 23.85 21.85
CA PHE A 175 7.29 22.41 22.09
C PHE A 175 6.06 21.63 21.63
N GLU A 176 4.85 22.19 21.81
CA GLU A 176 3.60 21.54 21.40
C GLU A 176 3.44 21.45 19.86
N ALA A 177 4.10 22.32 19.08
CA ALA A 177 4.00 22.37 17.62
C ALA A 177 4.31 21.05 16.90
N SER A 178 5.07 20.19 17.56
CA SER A 178 5.55 18.93 17.03
C SER A 178 4.58 17.74 17.20
N ILE A 179 3.66 17.81 18.15
CA ILE A 179 2.86 16.65 18.57
C ILE A 179 1.86 16.24 17.49
N SER A 180 1.09 17.19 16.97
CA SER A 180 0.11 16.98 15.91
C SER A 180 0.70 16.32 14.65
N PRO A 181 1.77 16.87 14.01
CA PRO A 181 2.37 16.23 12.84
C PRO A 181 3.05 14.90 13.17
N ALA A 182 3.62 14.72 14.36
CA ALA A 182 4.22 13.45 14.77
C ALA A 182 3.18 12.34 14.87
N ILE A 183 2.03 12.60 15.49
CA ILE A 183 0.91 11.65 15.60
C ILE A 183 0.33 11.34 14.21
N MET A 184 0.19 12.33 13.33
CA MET A 184 -0.24 12.08 11.94
C MET A 184 0.71 11.13 11.21
N ASN A 185 2.02 11.30 11.39
CA ASN A 185 3.02 10.41 10.80
C ASN A 185 3.01 9.02 11.44
N ILE A 186 2.81 8.91 12.76
CA ILE A 186 2.63 7.63 13.46
C ILE A 186 1.41 6.90 12.89
N CYS A 187 0.26 7.59 12.75
CA CYS A 187 -0.95 7.00 12.17
C CYS A 187 -0.72 6.52 10.73
N ALA A 188 -0.01 7.30 9.91
CA ALA A 188 0.32 6.92 8.55
C ALA A 188 1.27 5.71 8.47
N MET A 189 2.07 5.47 9.51
CA MET A 189 3.05 4.38 9.59
C MET A 189 2.47 3.07 10.12
N PHE A 190 1.39 3.11 10.91
CA PHE A 190 0.77 1.92 11.51
C PHE A 190 -0.57 1.51 10.87
N TYR A 191 -1.24 2.41 10.15
CA TYR A 191 -2.58 2.18 9.59
C TYR A 191 -2.63 2.38 8.06
N THR A 192 -3.50 1.60 7.40
CA THR A 192 -3.73 1.71 5.95
C THR A 192 -4.56 2.94 5.58
N ARG A 193 -4.51 3.39 4.31
CA ARG A 193 -5.27 4.56 3.82
C ARG A 193 -6.78 4.46 4.07
N ASP A 194 -7.33 3.25 4.06
CA ASP A 194 -8.74 2.99 4.34
C ASP A 194 -9.04 3.00 5.84
N GLU A 195 -8.06 2.64 6.68
CA GLU A 195 -8.19 2.58 8.13
C GLU A 195 -7.97 3.93 8.81
N GLN A 196 -7.10 4.78 8.25
CA GLN A 196 -6.69 6.07 8.80
C GLN A 196 -7.87 6.99 9.18
N PRO A 197 -8.92 7.17 8.35
CA PRO A 197 -9.95 8.17 8.66
C PRO A 197 -10.69 7.96 9.96
N LEU A 198 -11.08 6.71 10.24
CA LEU A 198 -11.76 6.38 11.49
C LEU A 198 -10.83 6.60 12.69
N ARG A 199 -9.57 6.13 12.62
CA ARG A 199 -8.61 6.29 13.74
C ARG A 199 -8.29 7.75 13.99
N MET A 200 -8.13 8.54 12.91
CA MET A 200 -7.90 9.97 13.01
C MET A 200 -9.04 10.69 13.74
N CYS A 201 -10.28 10.36 13.40
CA CYS A 201 -11.44 10.88 14.12
C CYS A 201 -11.50 10.40 15.58
N ILE A 202 -11.17 9.13 15.86
CA ILE A 202 -11.21 8.59 17.22
C ILE A 202 -10.22 9.32 18.14
N PHE A 203 -8.95 9.53 17.75
CA PHE A 203 -8.04 10.25 18.66
C PHE A 203 -8.44 11.71 18.84
N LEU A 204 -8.96 12.37 17.79
CA LEU A 204 -9.35 13.76 17.90
C LEU A 204 -10.60 13.92 18.79
N ALA A 205 -11.49 12.92 18.81
CA ALA A 205 -12.64 12.91 19.70
C ALA A 205 -12.25 13.02 21.18
N PHE A 206 -11.04 12.59 21.56
CA PHE A 206 -10.52 12.76 22.92
C PHE A 206 -10.24 14.21 23.30
N ASN A 207 -10.27 15.16 22.36
CA ASN A 207 -10.37 16.59 22.69
C ASN A 207 -11.67 16.90 23.46
N GLY A 208 -12.78 16.28 23.06
CA GLY A 208 -14.05 16.38 23.79
C GLY A 208 -13.94 15.83 25.21
N MET A 209 -13.23 14.70 25.37
CA MET A 209 -12.91 14.12 26.68
C MET A 209 -12.03 15.05 27.50
N ALA A 210 -11.04 15.71 26.88
CA ALA A 210 -10.20 16.71 27.54
C ALA A 210 -11.01 17.90 28.04
N THR A 211 -11.99 18.38 27.26
CA THR A 211 -12.92 19.42 27.69
C THR A 211 -13.76 18.98 28.90
N MET A 212 -14.21 17.72 28.92
CA MET A 212 -14.95 17.18 30.06
C MET A 212 -14.07 17.05 31.31
N VAL A 213 -12.89 16.44 31.19
CA VAL A 213 -11.94 16.28 32.29
C VAL A 213 -11.47 17.65 32.79
N GLY A 214 -11.19 18.58 31.88
CA GLY A 214 -10.80 19.95 32.20
C GLY A 214 -11.89 20.75 32.90
N ALA A 215 -13.15 20.58 32.48
CA ALA A 215 -14.28 21.19 33.17
C ALA A 215 -14.45 20.63 34.60
N LEU A 216 -14.31 19.32 34.79
CA LEU A 216 -14.37 18.68 36.12
C LEU A 216 -13.20 19.08 37.01
N LEU A 217 -11.98 19.09 36.48
CA LEU A 217 -10.79 19.54 37.20
C LEU A 217 -10.90 21.02 37.56
N GLY A 218 -11.33 21.85 36.61
CA GLY A 218 -11.58 23.27 36.84
C GLY A 218 -12.63 23.49 37.92
N PHE A 219 -13.73 22.74 37.92
CA PHE A 219 -14.76 22.78 38.95
C PHE A 219 -14.23 22.31 40.31
N GLY A 220 -13.57 21.15 40.37
CA GLY A 220 -13.07 20.57 41.61
C GLY A 220 -11.98 21.41 42.28
N LEU A 221 -10.97 21.85 41.51
CA LEU A 221 -9.90 22.72 42.01
C LEU A 221 -10.39 24.13 42.34
N GLY A 222 -11.51 24.56 41.77
CA GLY A 222 -12.19 25.81 42.12
C GLY A 222 -12.74 25.85 43.54
N HIS A 223 -13.01 24.70 44.16
CA HIS A 223 -13.50 24.60 45.55
C HIS A 223 -12.36 24.49 46.59
N ALA A 224 -11.11 24.38 46.15
CA ALA A 224 -9.96 24.32 47.05
C ALA A 224 -9.61 25.73 47.56
N THR A 225 -10.26 26.18 48.62
CA THR A 225 -10.11 27.52 49.20
C THR A 225 -8.99 27.63 50.24
N GLU A 226 -8.55 26.52 50.85
CA GLU A 226 -7.54 26.50 51.94
C GLU A 226 -6.15 26.03 51.48
N THR A 227 -5.72 26.41 50.28
CA THR A 227 -4.42 25.97 49.74
C THR A 227 -3.43 27.12 49.68
N ALA A 228 -2.13 26.81 49.86
CA ALA A 228 -1.04 27.78 49.75
C ALA A 228 -0.89 28.37 48.32
N LEU A 229 -1.55 27.78 47.33
CA LEU A 229 -1.54 28.19 45.93
C LEU A 229 -2.92 28.70 45.52
N LYS A 230 -2.96 29.69 44.62
CA LYS A 230 -4.22 30.19 44.09
C LYS A 230 -4.87 29.13 43.20
N SER A 231 -6.21 29.13 43.08
CA SER A 231 -6.96 28.13 42.30
C SER A 231 -6.47 28.02 40.85
N TRP A 232 -6.08 29.13 40.20
CA TRP A 232 -5.53 29.09 38.84
C TRP A 232 -4.13 28.46 38.76
N GLN A 233 -3.29 28.63 39.79
CA GLN A 233 -1.98 27.98 39.87
C GLN A 233 -2.12 26.47 40.05
N LEU A 234 -3.10 26.03 40.85
CA LEU A 234 -3.41 24.61 41.04
C LEU A 234 -3.84 23.93 39.74
N ILE A 235 -4.58 24.62 38.87
CA ILE A 235 -4.97 24.09 37.55
C ILE A 235 -3.72 23.79 36.70
N PHE A 236 -2.79 24.74 36.60
CA PHE A 236 -1.54 24.54 35.86
C PHE A 236 -0.66 23.44 36.46
N LEU A 237 -0.53 23.40 37.79
CA LEU A 237 0.25 22.38 38.48
C LEU A 237 -0.30 20.98 38.24
N THR A 238 -1.61 20.80 38.41
CA THR A 238 -2.27 19.49 38.30
C THR A 238 -2.19 18.97 36.87
N ILE A 239 -2.56 19.79 35.88
CA ILE A 239 -2.51 19.40 34.46
C ILE A 239 -1.05 19.18 34.03
N GLY A 240 -0.10 19.99 34.52
CA GLY A 240 1.33 19.83 34.26
C GLY A 240 1.90 18.53 34.78
N LEU A 241 1.57 18.14 36.01
CA LEU A 241 2.02 16.87 36.60
C LEU A 241 1.43 15.66 35.89
N MET A 242 0.13 15.70 35.54
CA MET A 242 -0.49 14.63 34.75
C MET A 242 0.22 14.45 33.40
N ASN A 243 0.53 15.56 32.72
CA ASN A 243 1.29 15.56 31.47
C ASN A 243 2.71 15.03 31.64
N PHE A 244 3.39 15.36 32.74
CA PHE A 244 4.75 14.91 33.00
C PHE A 244 4.81 13.39 33.19
N VAL A 245 3.89 12.84 34.00
CA VAL A 245 3.75 11.39 34.20
C VAL A 245 3.40 10.72 32.86
N TRP A 246 2.48 11.28 32.10
CA TRP A 246 2.10 10.73 30.81
C TRP A 246 3.25 10.76 29.78
N GLY A 247 4.06 11.82 29.75
CA GLY A 247 5.25 11.90 28.89
C GLY A 247 6.25 10.78 29.16
N ALA A 248 6.46 10.43 30.43
CA ALA A 248 7.30 9.29 30.81
C ALA A 248 6.70 7.94 30.35
N VAL A 249 5.38 7.76 30.52
CA VAL A 249 4.64 6.59 30.04
C VAL A 249 4.74 6.48 28.50
N PHE A 250 4.57 7.58 27.79
CA PHE A 250 4.67 7.63 26.34
C PHE A 250 6.06 7.18 25.86
N LEU A 251 7.14 7.71 26.45
CA LEU A 251 8.51 7.31 26.11
C LEU A 251 8.79 5.83 26.34
N TRP A 252 8.15 5.23 27.35
CA TRP A 252 8.34 3.81 27.67
C TRP A 252 7.58 2.87 26.74
N PHE A 253 6.33 3.20 26.42
CA PHE A 253 5.42 2.29 25.70
C PHE A 253 5.36 2.52 24.19
N MET A 254 5.65 3.71 23.69
CA MET A 254 5.48 4.04 22.27
C MET A 254 6.66 3.53 21.42
N PRO A 255 6.43 2.66 20.41
CA PRO A 255 7.49 2.19 19.51
C PRO A 255 7.79 3.18 18.36
N ASP A 256 9.04 3.20 17.91
CA ASP A 256 9.51 4.09 16.82
C ASP A 256 9.08 3.65 15.41
N SER A 257 8.79 2.36 15.19
CA SER A 257 8.35 1.81 13.90
C SER A 257 7.63 0.46 14.07
N PRO A 258 6.83 0.01 13.08
CA PRO A 258 6.27 -1.35 13.07
C PRO A 258 7.35 -2.44 13.11
N ALA A 259 8.52 -2.20 12.49
CA ALA A 259 9.66 -3.12 12.48
C ALA A 259 10.34 -3.24 13.85
N THR A 260 10.31 -2.19 14.67
CA THR A 260 10.90 -2.16 16.02
C THR A 260 9.89 -2.40 17.14
N ALA A 261 8.63 -2.70 16.81
CA ALA A 261 7.56 -2.89 17.78
C ALA A 261 7.77 -4.18 18.60
N LYS A 262 8.18 -4.02 19.87
CA LYS A 262 8.44 -5.14 20.79
C LYS A 262 7.20 -5.99 21.09
N PHE A 263 6.00 -5.42 21.00
CA PHE A 263 4.75 -6.14 21.27
C PHE A 263 4.29 -7.04 20.11
N LEU A 264 4.90 -6.92 18.92
CA LEU A 264 4.62 -7.77 17.76
C LEU A 264 5.67 -8.88 17.67
N THR A 265 5.23 -10.10 17.33
CA THR A 265 6.13 -11.20 16.96
C THR A 265 6.77 -10.94 15.59
N HIS A 266 7.84 -11.68 15.23
CA HIS A 266 8.51 -11.52 13.93
C HIS A 266 7.54 -11.62 12.75
N LYS A 267 6.73 -12.70 12.69
CA LYS A 267 5.66 -12.88 11.70
C LYS A 267 4.68 -11.70 11.67
N GLN A 268 4.28 -11.18 12.83
CA GLN A 268 3.35 -10.05 12.92
C GLN A 268 3.97 -8.72 12.46
N ARG A 269 5.29 -8.52 12.66
CA ARG A 269 6.01 -7.34 12.15
C ARG A 269 6.08 -7.35 10.63
N VAL A 270 6.41 -8.50 10.05
CA VAL A 270 6.40 -8.71 8.59
C VAL A 270 5.03 -8.34 8.00
N ILE A 271 3.95 -8.85 8.59
CA ILE A 271 2.58 -8.55 8.15
C ILE A 271 2.21 -7.08 8.36
N ALA A 272 2.64 -6.46 9.48
CA ALA A 272 2.40 -5.04 9.73
C ALA A 272 3.08 -4.15 8.68
N VAL A 273 4.32 -4.47 8.29
CA VAL A 273 5.05 -3.75 7.25
C VAL A 273 4.36 -3.92 5.89
N LYS A 274 3.97 -5.16 5.52
CA LYS A 274 3.23 -5.43 4.27
C LYS A 274 1.98 -4.58 4.13
N ARG A 275 1.15 -4.58 5.17
CA ARG A 275 -0.14 -3.85 5.17
C ARG A 275 0.02 -2.37 4.86
N VAL A 276 1.12 -1.78 5.34
CA VAL A 276 1.39 -0.35 5.18
C VAL A 276 2.14 -0.07 3.87
N ALA A 277 2.95 -1.01 3.38
CA ALA A 277 3.60 -0.94 2.07
C ALA A 277 2.57 -0.86 0.92
N ASP A 278 1.44 -1.58 1.04
CA ASP A 278 0.31 -1.51 0.10
C ASP A 278 -0.28 -0.09 -0.07
N ASN A 279 0.02 0.85 0.82
CA ASN A 279 -0.53 2.20 0.74
C ASN A 279 0.09 3.06 -0.37
N MET A 280 1.16 2.61 -1.03
CA MET A 280 1.81 3.33 -2.13
C MET A 280 2.29 4.74 -1.73
N VAL A 281 2.49 4.97 -0.43
CA VAL A 281 3.05 6.20 0.12
C VAL A 281 4.51 5.89 0.35
N GLY A 282 5.37 6.35 -0.56
CA GLY A 282 6.80 6.07 -0.62
C GLY A 282 7.46 5.79 0.74
N VAL A 283 8.27 4.73 0.75
CA VAL A 283 9.14 4.37 1.88
C VAL A 283 9.94 5.60 2.31
N LYS A 284 10.05 5.82 3.64
CA LYS A 284 10.66 7.01 4.27
C LYS A 284 11.93 7.43 3.51
N THR A 285 11.79 8.44 2.66
CA THR A 285 12.91 8.93 1.86
C THR A 285 13.45 10.19 2.52
N LYS A 286 14.73 10.15 2.92
CA LYS A 286 15.41 11.30 3.53
C LYS A 286 15.79 12.39 2.53
N GLN A 287 15.55 12.17 1.24
CA GLN A 287 15.94 13.08 0.16
C GLN A 287 14.87 14.17 -0.06
N PHE A 288 15.32 15.43 -0.03
CA PHE A 288 14.49 16.60 -0.25
C PHE A 288 14.46 16.96 -1.74
N LYS A 289 13.29 16.92 -2.38
CA LYS A 289 13.13 17.22 -3.82
C LYS A 289 12.55 18.62 -4.03
N LYS A 290 13.33 19.53 -4.60
CA LYS A 290 12.89 20.92 -4.90
C LYS A 290 11.68 20.98 -5.85
N ASN A 291 11.60 20.07 -6.82
CA ASN A 291 10.48 20.02 -7.77
C ASN A 291 9.14 19.75 -7.06
N GLN A 292 9.14 18.85 -6.07
CA GLN A 292 7.95 18.56 -5.26
C GLN A 292 7.53 19.75 -4.38
N VAL A 293 8.47 20.61 -3.97
CA VAL A 293 8.16 21.84 -3.22
C VAL A 293 7.42 22.84 -4.11
N LEU A 294 7.92 23.08 -5.32
CA LEU A 294 7.26 23.99 -6.27
C LEU A 294 5.87 23.48 -6.64
N GLU A 295 5.73 22.16 -6.82
CA GLU A 295 4.44 21.52 -7.04
C GLU A 295 3.50 21.71 -5.85
N ALA A 296 3.98 21.51 -4.61
CA ALA A 296 3.19 21.66 -3.39
C ALA A 296 2.61 23.07 -3.22
N VAL A 297 3.42 24.12 -3.45
CA VAL A 297 2.97 25.52 -3.27
C VAL A 297 2.07 26.01 -4.40
N THR A 298 2.09 25.37 -5.56
CA THR A 298 1.23 25.70 -6.71
C THR A 298 0.03 24.77 -6.88
N ASP A 299 -0.10 23.73 -6.03
CA ASP A 299 -1.22 22.80 -6.09
C ASP A 299 -2.48 23.43 -5.47
N VAL A 300 -3.53 23.53 -6.28
CA VAL A 300 -4.86 24.01 -5.88
C VAL A 300 -5.39 23.25 -4.66
N LYS A 301 -5.13 21.93 -4.56
CA LYS A 301 -5.57 21.11 -3.41
C LYS A 301 -4.88 21.54 -2.12
N VAL A 302 -3.58 21.80 -2.17
CA VAL A 302 -2.79 22.23 -1.01
C VAL A 302 -3.22 23.62 -0.56
N ILE A 303 -3.37 24.56 -1.50
CA ILE A 303 -3.81 25.93 -1.21
C ILE A 303 -5.23 25.94 -0.62
N ALA A 304 -6.17 25.20 -1.21
CA ALA A 304 -7.54 25.10 -0.70
C ALA A 304 -7.58 24.52 0.72
N ILE A 305 -6.83 23.45 0.98
CA ILE A 305 -6.76 22.83 2.31
C ILE A 305 -6.07 23.77 3.32
N ALA A 306 -5.04 24.51 2.92
CA ALA A 306 -4.39 25.51 3.78
C ALA A 306 -5.33 26.68 4.14
N LEU A 307 -6.12 27.19 3.18
CA LEU A 307 -7.13 28.21 3.43
C LEU A 307 -8.24 27.71 4.36
N MET A 308 -8.67 26.45 4.21
CA MET A 308 -9.58 25.83 5.19
C MET A 308 -8.93 25.70 6.57
N GLY A 309 -7.61 25.44 6.63
CA GLY A 309 -6.82 25.48 7.86
C GLY A 309 -6.85 26.85 8.54
N LEU A 310 -6.72 27.94 7.79
CA LEU A 310 -6.88 29.31 8.31
C LEU A 310 -8.27 29.53 8.92
N GLY A 311 -9.33 29.15 8.20
CA GLY A 311 -10.70 29.24 8.70
C GLY A 311 -10.90 28.43 9.99
N CYS A 312 -10.44 27.17 10.01
CA CYS A 312 -10.45 26.33 11.20
C CYS A 312 -9.71 26.96 12.38
N GLY A 313 -8.57 27.61 12.11
CA GLY A 313 -7.77 28.30 13.12
C GLY A 313 -8.51 29.49 13.72
N VAL A 314 -9.11 30.35 12.88
CA VAL A 314 -9.90 31.51 13.37
C VAL A 314 -11.05 31.02 14.27
N ILE A 315 -11.71 29.94 13.86
CA ILE A 315 -12.80 29.35 14.62
C ILE A 315 -12.31 28.78 15.96
N ASN A 316 -11.26 27.96 15.95
CA ASN A 316 -10.73 27.36 17.17
C ASN A 316 -10.21 28.44 18.15
N GLY A 317 -9.41 29.38 17.67
CA GLY A 317 -8.83 30.44 18.49
C GLY A 317 -9.86 31.39 19.09
N GLY A 318 -10.99 31.57 18.42
CA GLY A 318 -12.11 32.36 18.93
C GLY A 318 -13.01 31.60 19.90
N VAL A 319 -13.44 30.39 19.53
CA VAL A 319 -14.45 29.64 20.29
C VAL A 319 -13.84 28.97 21.52
N SER A 320 -12.69 28.30 21.38
CA SER A 320 -12.11 27.49 22.45
C SER A 320 -11.48 28.33 23.56
N ASN A 321 -10.85 29.46 23.22
CA ASN A 321 -10.17 30.33 24.20
C ASN A 321 -11.12 31.20 25.04
N PHE A 322 -12.33 31.45 24.53
CA PHE A 322 -13.30 32.37 25.15
C PHE A 322 -14.62 31.70 25.57
N SER A 323 -14.75 30.37 25.46
CA SER A 323 -15.99 29.65 25.79
C SER A 323 -16.48 29.89 27.23
N SER A 324 -15.59 29.79 28.23
CA SER A 324 -15.98 30.03 29.64
C SER A 324 -16.37 31.49 29.88
N ALA A 325 -15.66 32.42 29.24
CA ALA A 325 -15.94 33.85 29.35
C ALA A 325 -17.28 34.22 28.69
N LEU A 326 -17.61 33.61 27.55
CA LEU A 326 -18.86 33.80 26.84
C LEU A 326 -20.05 33.30 27.67
N ILE A 327 -19.96 32.08 28.24
CA ILE A 327 -21.01 31.52 29.10
C ILE A 327 -21.19 32.35 30.39
N LYS A 328 -20.08 32.81 30.99
CA LYS A 328 -20.14 33.76 32.12
C LYS A 328 -20.85 35.06 31.72
N GLY A 329 -20.63 35.55 30.49
CA GLY A 329 -21.30 36.71 29.91
C GLY A 329 -22.83 36.56 29.78
N TYR A 330 -23.36 35.34 29.77
CA TYR A 330 -24.81 35.08 29.80
C TYR A 330 -25.42 35.21 31.21
N GLY A 331 -24.62 35.47 32.24
CA GLY A 331 -25.07 35.66 33.62
C GLY A 331 -24.87 34.44 34.53
N PHE A 332 -24.01 33.48 34.15
CA PHE A 332 -23.61 32.36 35.00
C PHE A 332 -22.35 32.69 35.83
N THR A 333 -22.19 32.04 36.98
CA THR A 333 -20.96 32.13 37.79
C THR A 333 -19.79 31.44 37.09
N GLY A 334 -18.54 31.77 37.44
CA GLY A 334 -17.35 31.15 36.79
C GLY A 334 -17.30 29.62 36.94
N ILE A 335 -17.73 29.11 38.09
CA ILE A 335 -17.82 27.68 38.39
C ILE A 335 -18.88 27.00 37.50
N ASN A 336 -20.09 27.57 37.42
CA ASN A 336 -21.16 27.03 36.58
C ASN A 336 -20.82 27.12 35.09
N ALA A 337 -20.17 28.22 34.65
CA ALA A 337 -19.71 28.40 33.28
C ALA A 337 -18.67 27.34 32.87
N THR A 338 -17.83 26.91 33.80
CA THR A 338 -16.88 25.82 33.58
C THR A 338 -17.60 24.49 33.44
N LEU A 339 -18.57 24.20 34.32
CA LEU A 339 -19.35 22.96 34.31
C LEU A 339 -20.20 22.80 33.04
N LEU A 340 -20.75 23.90 32.51
CA LEU A 340 -21.56 23.92 31.28
C LEU A 340 -20.77 23.57 30.00
N GLN A 341 -19.45 23.35 30.10
CA GLN A 341 -18.63 22.79 29.02
C GLN A 341 -18.62 21.25 28.99
N LEU A 342 -19.21 20.56 29.98
CA LEU A 342 -19.33 19.10 29.92
C LEU A 342 -20.14 18.61 28.69
N PRO A 343 -21.33 19.16 28.40
CA PRO A 343 -22.11 18.72 27.23
C PRO A 343 -21.40 19.06 25.92
N THR A 344 -20.71 20.20 25.89
CA THR A 344 -19.83 20.60 24.79
C THR A 344 -18.81 19.52 24.46
N GLY A 345 -18.06 19.04 25.45
CA GLY A 345 -17.08 17.97 25.26
C GLY A 345 -17.71 16.63 24.87
N ALA A 346 -18.88 16.30 25.43
CA ALA A 346 -19.60 15.08 25.09
C ALA A 346 -20.07 15.06 23.62
N LEU A 347 -20.64 16.17 23.13
CA LEU A 347 -21.06 16.28 21.72
C LEU A 347 -19.89 16.07 20.76
N GLU A 348 -18.72 16.68 21.05
CA GLU A 348 -17.53 16.47 20.24
C GLU A 348 -17.05 15.01 20.28
N PHE A 349 -17.03 14.38 21.47
CA PHE A 349 -16.60 12.99 21.65
C PHE A 349 -17.46 11.99 20.84
N PHE A 350 -18.76 12.23 20.69
CA PHE A 350 -19.65 11.33 19.92
C PHE A 350 -19.75 11.69 18.44
N ILE A 351 -19.82 12.97 18.08
CA ILE A 351 -20.04 13.40 16.68
C ILE A 351 -18.79 13.17 15.83
N VAL A 352 -17.60 13.40 16.37
CA VAL A 352 -16.35 13.27 15.60
C VAL A 352 -16.13 11.82 15.12
N PRO A 353 -16.26 10.77 15.95
CA PRO A 353 -16.18 9.38 15.47
C PRO A 353 -17.27 9.00 14.48
N ILE A 354 -18.51 9.51 14.64
CA ILE A 354 -19.59 9.29 13.66
C ILE A 354 -19.18 9.84 12.29
N CYS A 355 -18.58 11.03 12.24
CA CYS A 355 -18.02 11.58 11.01
C CYS A 355 -16.92 10.67 10.43
N GLY A 356 -16.06 10.10 11.28
CA GLY A 356 -15.06 9.12 10.89
C GLY A 356 -15.67 7.85 10.26
N LEU A 357 -16.74 7.32 10.85
CA LEU A 357 -17.46 6.15 10.31
C LEU A 357 -18.04 6.47 8.94
N VAL A 358 -18.70 7.63 8.77
CA VAL A 358 -19.25 8.05 7.47
C VAL A 358 -18.13 8.24 6.43
N ALA A 359 -17.00 8.83 6.81
CA ALA A 359 -15.85 9.06 5.95
C ALA A 359 -15.10 7.78 5.54
N THR A 360 -15.22 6.70 6.32
CA THR A 360 -14.64 5.39 6.05
C THR A 360 -15.58 4.51 5.23
N TYR A 361 -16.86 4.39 5.62
CA TYR A 361 -17.79 3.46 4.99
C TYR A 361 -18.47 4.03 3.73
N VAL A 362 -18.70 5.34 3.67
CA VAL A 362 -19.35 5.96 2.52
C VAL A 362 -18.30 6.57 1.61
N ARG A 363 -18.12 5.97 0.43
CA ARG A 363 -17.09 6.38 -0.53
C ARG A 363 -17.36 7.79 -1.06
N ASN A 364 -16.29 8.56 -1.18
CA ASN A 364 -16.26 9.90 -1.74
C ASN A 364 -17.24 10.93 -1.14
N THR A 365 -17.46 10.85 0.17
CA THR A 365 -18.29 11.79 0.90
C THR A 365 -17.50 12.87 1.63
N ARG A 366 -16.18 12.77 1.75
CA ARG A 366 -15.37 13.59 2.68
C ARG A 366 -15.56 15.11 2.52
N CYS A 367 -15.64 15.64 1.30
CA CYS A 367 -15.93 17.07 1.08
C CYS A 367 -17.40 17.45 1.40
N LEU A 368 -18.35 16.57 1.09
CA LEU A 368 -19.76 16.78 1.42
C LEU A 368 -19.99 16.70 2.94
N LEU A 369 -19.30 15.77 3.59
CA LEU A 369 -19.28 15.60 5.02
C LEU A 369 -18.70 16.84 5.70
N LEU A 370 -17.56 17.37 5.21
CA LEU A 370 -17.00 18.62 5.70
C LEU A 370 -18.00 19.78 5.59
N ALA A 371 -18.66 19.93 4.44
CA ALA A 371 -19.67 20.96 4.24
C ALA A 371 -20.88 20.78 5.19
N GLY A 372 -21.40 19.56 5.33
CA GLY A 372 -22.54 19.26 6.20
C GLY A 372 -22.23 19.45 7.68
N VAL A 373 -21.05 19.02 8.12
CA VAL A 373 -20.59 19.19 9.50
C VAL A 373 -20.42 20.67 9.85
N CYS A 374 -19.96 21.51 8.93
CA CYS A 374 -19.84 22.95 9.15
C CYS A 374 -21.19 23.69 9.29
N LEU A 375 -22.31 23.12 8.80
CA LEU A 375 -23.63 23.75 8.93
C LEU A 375 -24.15 23.75 10.37
N ILE A 376 -23.85 22.71 11.15
CA ILE A 376 -24.28 22.57 12.54
C ILE A 376 -23.72 23.70 13.43
N PRO A 377 -22.39 23.93 13.49
CA PRO A 377 -21.85 25.02 14.29
C PRO A 377 -22.21 26.39 13.72
N LEU A 378 -22.30 26.55 12.40
CA LEU A 378 -22.81 27.78 11.79
C LEU A 378 -24.23 28.13 12.29
N GLY A 379 -25.12 27.14 12.40
CA GLY A 379 -26.43 27.30 13.00
C GLY A 379 -26.36 27.74 14.47
N GLY A 380 -25.41 27.18 15.23
CA GLY A 380 -25.09 27.61 16.60
C GLY A 380 -24.70 29.09 16.69
N LEU A 381 -23.80 29.57 15.83
CA LEU A 381 -23.40 31.00 15.79
C LEU A 381 -24.56 31.93 15.44
N ILE A 382 -25.36 31.55 14.44
CA ILE A 382 -26.54 32.31 14.03
C ILE A 382 -27.52 32.39 15.21
N GLY A 383 -27.74 31.27 15.92
CA GLY A 383 -28.53 31.25 17.15
C GLY A 383 -28.01 32.24 18.20
N ILE A 384 -26.71 32.19 18.54
CA ILE A 384 -26.10 33.12 19.51
C ILE A 384 -26.30 34.59 19.08
N ARG A 385 -26.22 34.87 17.77
CA ARG A 385 -26.35 36.24 17.24
C ARG A 385 -27.76 36.80 17.34
N PHE A 386 -28.78 36.00 17.09
CA PHE A 386 -30.18 36.47 16.98
C PHE A 386 -31.00 36.26 18.26
N THR A 387 -30.59 35.37 19.16
CA THR A 387 -31.31 35.12 20.42
C THR A 387 -31.06 36.23 21.45
N GLY A 388 -32.13 36.68 22.12
CA GLY A 388 -32.08 37.62 23.25
C GLY A 388 -31.28 37.09 24.44
N LEU A 389 -30.57 37.97 25.17
CA LEU A 389 -29.82 37.59 26.39
C LEU A 389 -30.73 37.04 27.51
N ASP A 390 -32.03 37.29 27.40
CA ASP A 390 -33.05 36.82 28.33
C ASP A 390 -33.21 35.29 28.29
N HIS A 391 -32.86 34.66 27.16
CA HIS A 391 -32.97 33.22 26.93
C HIS A 391 -31.64 32.50 27.19
N ARG A 392 -31.13 32.60 28.43
CA ARG A 392 -29.79 32.12 28.84
C ARG A 392 -29.52 30.65 28.48
N TRP A 393 -30.50 29.76 28.67
CA TRP A 393 -30.36 28.33 28.35
C TRP A 393 -30.31 28.05 26.84
N THR A 394 -31.06 28.81 26.04
CA THR A 394 -31.00 28.72 24.58
C THR A 394 -29.62 29.12 24.07
N LEU A 395 -29.02 30.18 24.62
CA LEU A 395 -27.66 30.62 24.28
C LEU A 395 -26.60 29.57 24.63
N VAL A 396 -26.74 28.89 25.77
CA VAL A 396 -25.87 27.77 26.15
C VAL A 396 -26.02 26.61 25.15
N GLY A 397 -27.24 26.24 24.78
CA GLY A 397 -27.48 25.22 23.75
C GLY A 397 -26.88 25.58 22.39
N CYS A 398 -26.98 26.83 21.96
CA CYS A 398 -26.31 27.30 20.74
C CYS A 398 -24.78 27.26 20.84
N THR A 399 -24.22 27.50 22.04
CA THR A 399 -22.78 27.37 22.31
C THR A 399 -22.31 25.92 22.20
N TRP A 400 -23.12 24.96 22.65
CA TRP A 400 -22.84 23.54 22.50
C TRP A 400 -22.77 23.11 21.04
N LEU A 401 -23.72 23.56 20.20
CA LEU A 401 -23.72 23.30 18.77
C LEU A 401 -22.50 23.92 18.07
N GLN A 402 -22.13 25.14 18.48
CA GLN A 402 -21.00 25.86 17.91
C GLN A 402 -19.64 25.21 18.18
N TYR A 403 -19.49 24.49 19.29
CA TYR A 403 -18.20 23.91 19.68
C TYR A 403 -17.80 22.65 18.90
N ILE A 404 -18.60 22.20 17.93
CA ILE A 404 -18.27 21.07 17.04
C ILE A 404 -17.20 21.48 16.00
N VAL A 405 -16.11 22.09 16.46
CA VAL A 405 -14.98 22.63 15.67
C VAL A 405 -13.97 21.53 15.32
N GLY A 406 -13.84 20.50 16.17
CA GLY A 406 -12.92 19.39 15.94
C GLY A 406 -13.25 18.58 14.68
N ALA A 407 -14.54 18.37 14.39
CA ALA A 407 -14.94 17.56 13.24
C ALA A 407 -14.48 18.16 11.88
N PRO A 408 -14.67 19.46 11.59
CA PRO A 408 -14.09 20.08 10.40
C PRO A 408 -12.56 19.98 10.31
N VAL A 409 -11.86 20.14 11.43
CA VAL A 409 -10.38 20.08 11.49
C VAL A 409 -9.88 18.70 11.05
N ILE A 410 -10.42 17.62 11.62
CA ILE A 410 -9.93 16.27 11.35
C ILE A 410 -10.33 15.76 9.96
N ILE A 411 -11.44 16.24 9.40
CA ILE A 411 -11.81 15.93 8.02
C ILE A 411 -10.84 16.62 7.05
N CYS A 412 -10.41 17.85 7.33
CA CYS A 412 -9.35 18.51 6.56
C CYS A 412 -8.04 17.72 6.59
N TRP A 413 -7.64 17.20 7.76
CA TRP A 413 -6.45 16.35 7.88
C TRP A 413 -6.57 15.06 7.08
N ASN A 414 -7.75 14.46 7.07
CA ASN A 414 -8.05 13.30 6.24
C ASN A 414 -7.92 13.59 4.75
N LEU A 415 -8.44 14.74 4.29
CA LEU A 415 -8.30 15.16 2.90
C LEU A 415 -6.82 15.38 2.53
N LEU A 416 -6.04 15.93 3.46
CA LEU A 416 -4.62 16.18 3.30
C LEU A 416 -3.79 14.89 3.19
N THR A 417 -4.03 13.92 4.07
CA THR A 417 -3.25 12.66 4.10
C THR A 417 -3.62 11.68 2.98
N THR A 418 -4.86 11.76 2.46
CA THR A 418 -5.37 10.79 1.48
C THR A 418 -5.27 11.25 0.02
N ASN A 419 -5.21 12.57 -0.26
CA ASN A 419 -5.24 13.12 -1.62
C ASN A 419 -3.92 13.74 -2.10
N ILE A 420 -2.86 13.72 -1.27
CA ILE A 420 -1.54 14.26 -1.62
C ILE A 420 -0.51 13.15 -1.51
N ALA A 421 0.24 12.93 -2.59
CA ALA A 421 1.36 11.99 -2.67
C ALA A 421 2.69 12.71 -2.92
N GLY A 422 3.79 11.99 -2.77
CA GLY A 422 5.13 12.55 -2.73
C GLY A 422 5.54 12.94 -1.32
N HIS A 423 6.70 12.45 -0.88
CA HIS A 423 7.16 12.58 0.50
C HIS A 423 7.44 14.05 0.87
N THR A 424 8.14 14.79 -0.01
CA THR A 424 8.45 16.20 0.22
C THR A 424 7.19 17.07 0.09
N LYS A 425 6.34 16.79 -0.92
CA LYS A 425 5.08 17.50 -1.15
C LYS A 425 4.12 17.38 0.04
N ARG A 426 3.90 16.17 0.52
CA ARG A 426 3.03 15.89 1.68
C ARG A 426 3.54 16.56 2.95
N SER A 427 4.85 16.51 3.21
CA SER A 427 5.40 17.18 4.39
C SER A 427 5.23 18.69 4.33
N LEU A 428 5.43 19.32 3.16
CA LEU A 428 5.22 20.75 3.01
C LEU A 428 3.74 21.12 3.14
N ALA A 429 2.84 20.32 2.56
CA ALA A 429 1.40 20.54 2.67
C ALA A 429 0.90 20.44 4.13
N ASN A 430 1.41 19.49 4.90
CA ASN A 430 1.20 19.42 6.36
C ASN A 430 1.71 20.69 7.06
N GLY A 431 2.95 21.10 6.78
CA GLY A 431 3.55 22.31 7.35
C GLY A 431 2.72 23.57 7.05
N LEU A 432 2.29 23.75 5.80
CA LEU A 432 1.46 24.88 5.38
C LEU A 432 0.11 24.88 6.10
N TRP A 433 -0.56 23.72 6.20
CA TRP A 433 -1.83 23.64 6.95
C TRP A 433 -1.68 24.14 8.39
N PHE A 434 -0.63 23.70 9.09
CA PHE A 434 -0.36 24.10 10.48
C PHE A 434 0.04 25.57 10.61
N VAL A 435 0.79 26.11 9.65
CA VAL A 435 1.15 27.54 9.60
C VAL A 435 -0.11 28.41 9.47
N PHE A 436 -0.98 28.10 8.52
CA PHE A 436 -2.24 28.83 8.34
C PHE A 436 -3.20 28.63 9.51
N TYR A 437 -3.27 27.42 10.08
CA TYR A 437 -4.06 27.15 11.29
C TYR A 437 -3.58 27.96 12.49
N ALA A 438 -2.27 28.03 12.75
CA ALA A 438 -1.70 28.85 13.81
C ALA A 438 -1.94 30.35 13.58
N GLY A 439 -1.74 30.84 12.36
CA GLY A 439 -2.07 32.23 11.99
C GLY A 439 -3.56 32.54 12.17
N GLY A 440 -4.43 31.59 11.84
CA GLY A 440 -5.86 31.66 12.08
C GLY A 440 -6.18 31.76 13.56
N ASN A 441 -5.57 30.94 14.41
CA ASN A 441 -5.76 31.01 15.86
C ASN A 441 -5.34 32.37 16.44
N VAL A 442 -4.25 32.96 15.94
CA VAL A 442 -3.84 34.33 16.31
C VAL A 442 -4.92 35.35 15.92
N ALA A 443 -5.44 35.27 14.70
CA ALA A 443 -6.51 36.15 14.25
C ALA A 443 -7.79 35.95 15.10
N GLY A 444 -8.22 34.70 15.30
CA GLY A 444 -9.39 34.33 16.11
C GLY A 444 -9.30 34.75 17.58
N ALA A 445 -8.10 34.76 18.17
CA ALA A 445 -7.91 35.27 19.52
C ALA A 445 -8.10 36.80 19.63
N ASN A 446 -7.93 37.53 18.52
CA ASN A 446 -7.95 38.99 18.47
C ASN A 446 -9.25 39.59 17.89
N ILE A 447 -10.17 38.79 17.34
CA ILE A 447 -11.47 39.29 16.85
C ILE A 447 -12.47 39.62 17.99
N PHE A 448 -12.22 39.14 19.21
CA PHE A 448 -13.05 39.40 20.38
C PHE A 448 -12.68 40.74 21.02
N PHE A 449 -13.29 41.82 20.54
CA PHE A 449 -13.05 43.15 21.11
C PHE A 449 -13.76 43.33 22.45
N ALA A 450 -13.02 43.76 23.49
CA ALA A 450 -13.57 44.01 24.83
C ALA A 450 -14.74 45.02 24.83
N LYS A 451 -14.72 45.99 23.92
CA LYS A 451 -15.78 47.01 23.75
C LYS A 451 -17.13 46.45 23.30
N GLU A 452 -17.15 45.25 22.72
CA GLU A 452 -18.35 44.62 22.17
C GLU A 452 -18.93 43.54 23.12
N ALA A 453 -18.36 43.41 24.33
CA ALA A 453 -18.93 42.54 25.35
C ALA A 453 -20.36 42.97 25.70
N PRO A 454 -21.30 42.04 25.96
CA PRO A 454 -21.11 40.59 26.07
C PRO A 454 -21.35 39.79 24.77
N ARG A 455 -21.80 40.43 23.67
CA ARG A 455 -22.24 39.71 22.45
C ARG A 455 -21.17 39.53 21.38
N TYR A 456 -20.15 40.39 21.33
CA TYR A 456 -19.05 40.32 20.37
C TYR A 456 -19.53 40.19 18.91
N HIS A 457 -20.38 41.12 18.46
CA HIS A 457 -21.01 41.06 17.14
C HIS A 457 -20.02 40.90 15.98
N SER A 458 -18.87 41.57 16.03
CA SER A 458 -17.82 41.47 15.02
C SER A 458 -17.18 40.08 15.00
N ALA A 459 -16.95 39.50 16.19
CA ALA A 459 -16.41 38.16 16.31
C ALA A 459 -17.36 37.10 15.73
N LEU A 460 -18.65 37.17 16.09
CA LEU A 460 -19.67 36.25 15.57
C LEU A 460 -19.80 36.36 14.04
N ALA A 461 -19.77 37.57 13.49
CA ALA A 461 -19.79 37.77 12.04
C ALA A 461 -18.56 37.15 11.36
N GLY A 462 -17.36 37.42 11.89
CA GLY A 462 -16.11 36.85 11.37
C GLY A 462 -16.11 35.31 11.39
N LEU A 463 -16.56 34.72 12.49
CA LEU A 463 -16.67 33.26 12.63
C LEU A 463 -17.67 32.65 11.63
N SER A 464 -18.82 33.29 11.43
CA SER A 464 -19.81 32.83 10.42
C SER A 464 -19.26 32.91 8.99
N ILE A 465 -18.49 33.95 8.67
CA ILE A 465 -17.83 34.09 7.35
C ILE A 465 -16.80 32.97 7.16
N CYS A 466 -16.02 32.61 8.19
CA CYS A 466 -15.07 31.50 8.11
C CYS A 466 -15.76 30.16 7.82
N TYR A 467 -16.86 29.83 8.52
CA TYR A 467 -17.63 28.61 8.23
C TYR A 467 -18.23 28.60 6.83
N GLY A 468 -18.85 29.72 6.41
CA GLY A 468 -19.39 29.87 5.06
C GLY A 468 -18.32 29.70 3.98
N GLY A 469 -17.16 30.35 4.17
CA GLY A 469 -16.01 30.22 3.29
C GLY A 469 -15.48 28.79 3.20
N MET A 470 -15.38 28.08 4.33
CA MET A 470 -14.98 26.67 4.34
C MET A 470 -15.95 25.76 3.59
N ILE A 471 -17.27 25.99 3.72
CA ILE A 471 -18.29 25.25 2.97
C ILE A 471 -18.09 25.46 1.46
N VAL A 472 -17.95 26.71 1.02
CA VAL A 472 -17.74 27.05 -0.39
C VAL A 472 -16.45 26.44 -0.92
N ILE A 473 -15.33 26.58 -0.20
CA ILE A 473 -14.04 26.01 -0.59
C ILE A 473 -14.11 24.48 -0.66
N SER A 474 -14.76 23.81 0.30
CA SER A 474 -14.93 22.35 0.30
C SER A 474 -15.72 21.86 -0.92
N LEU A 475 -16.82 22.54 -1.27
CA LEU A 475 -17.63 22.20 -2.44
C LEU A 475 -16.89 22.50 -3.75
N ALA A 476 -16.14 23.60 -3.83
CA ALA A 476 -15.31 23.92 -4.97
C ALA A 476 -14.18 22.90 -5.16
N LEU A 477 -13.52 22.49 -4.08
CA LEU A 477 -12.48 21.45 -4.10
C LEU A 477 -13.05 20.10 -4.57
N ARG A 478 -14.27 19.75 -4.14
CA ARG A 478 -14.98 18.57 -4.66
C ARG A 478 -15.21 18.67 -6.17
N GLY A 479 -15.70 19.80 -6.66
CA GLY A 479 -15.92 20.05 -8.08
C GLY A 479 -14.62 19.92 -8.89
N TYR A 480 -13.53 20.51 -8.36
CA TYR A 480 -12.19 20.42 -8.94
C TYR A 480 -11.69 18.97 -9.01
N MET A 481 -11.77 18.21 -7.92
CA MET A 481 -11.33 16.80 -7.91
C MET A 481 -12.18 15.93 -8.84
N MET A 482 -13.49 16.17 -8.94
CA MET A 482 -14.34 15.47 -9.91
C MET A 482 -13.95 15.79 -11.34
N TRP A 483 -13.65 17.05 -11.64
CA TRP A 483 -13.18 17.48 -12.96
C TRP A 483 -11.81 16.89 -13.29
N GLU A 484 -10.87 16.92 -12.34
CA GLU A 484 -9.53 16.36 -12.52
C GLU A 484 -9.58 14.84 -12.73
N ASN A 485 -10.37 14.13 -11.94
CA ASN A 485 -10.60 12.69 -12.13
C ASN A 485 -11.21 12.42 -13.51
N LYS A 486 -12.25 13.14 -13.93
CA LYS A 486 -12.84 12.98 -15.27
C LYS A 486 -11.82 13.28 -16.37
N ARG A 487 -10.96 14.29 -16.20
CA ARG A 487 -9.88 14.61 -17.14
C ARG A 487 -8.83 13.49 -17.20
N ARG A 488 -8.47 12.90 -16.06
CA ARG A 488 -7.53 11.76 -15.95
C ARG A 488 -8.14 10.50 -16.55
N ASP A 489 -9.39 10.19 -16.25
CA ASP A 489 -10.13 9.06 -16.84
C ASP A 489 -10.18 9.21 -18.37
N ASN A 490 -10.52 10.40 -18.90
CA ASN A 490 -10.48 10.67 -20.34
C ASN A 490 -9.06 10.58 -20.93
N ALA A 491 -8.01 10.95 -20.19
CA ALA A 491 -6.62 10.84 -20.63
C ALA A 491 -6.13 9.38 -20.59
N CYS A 492 -6.59 8.59 -19.62
CA CYS A 492 -6.41 7.15 -19.53
C CYS A 492 -7.23 6.43 -20.61
N GLU A 493 -8.38 6.93 -21.05
CA GLU A 493 -9.11 6.42 -22.22
C GLU A 493 -8.40 6.77 -23.54
N ARG A 494 -7.75 7.94 -23.62
CA ARG A 494 -6.92 8.34 -24.78
C ARG A 494 -5.58 7.60 -24.85
N ARG A 495 -4.89 7.41 -23.73
CA ARG A 495 -3.75 6.46 -23.62
C ARG A 495 -4.22 5.02 -23.72
N GLY A 496 -5.44 4.76 -23.28
CA GLY A 496 -6.18 3.52 -23.39
C GLY A 496 -6.60 3.19 -24.80
N SER A 497 -6.68 4.15 -25.70
CA SER A 497 -6.76 3.84 -27.14
C SER A 497 -5.48 3.11 -27.60
N ALA A 498 -4.39 3.18 -26.82
CA ALA A 498 -3.16 2.40 -26.96
C ALA A 498 -2.92 1.37 -25.83
N ILE A 499 -3.77 1.27 -24.79
CA ILE A 499 -3.56 0.44 -23.57
C ILE A 499 -4.84 -0.32 -23.09
N VAL A 500 -6.06 0.14 -23.41
CA VAL A 500 -7.37 -0.36 -22.91
C VAL A 500 -7.87 -1.62 -23.64
N THR A 501 -7.17 -2.13 -24.65
CA THR A 501 -7.33 -3.55 -25.03
C THR A 501 -6.63 -4.51 -24.07
N ARG A 502 -5.95 -4.02 -23.01
CA ARG A 502 -5.15 -4.83 -22.05
C ARG A 502 -5.72 -4.93 -20.63
N GLU A 503 -6.84 -4.29 -20.30
CA GLU A 503 -7.40 -4.31 -18.93
C GLU A 503 -8.90 -4.61 -18.93
N LYS A 504 -9.28 -5.90 -18.97
CA LYS A 504 -10.56 -6.36 -18.43
C LYS A 504 -10.31 -7.27 -17.24
N GLY A 505 -9.83 -6.66 -16.16
CA GLY A 505 -9.54 -7.36 -14.91
C GLY A 505 -9.70 -6.49 -13.68
N TRP A 506 -10.62 -5.51 -13.67
CA TRP A 506 -10.89 -4.73 -12.46
C TRP A 506 -12.38 -4.65 -12.13
N ARG A 507 -12.87 -5.75 -11.55
CA ARG A 507 -13.98 -5.69 -10.58
C ARG A 507 -13.41 -6.06 -9.24
N GLY A 508 -13.59 -5.18 -8.25
CA GLY A 508 -13.29 -5.48 -6.86
C GLY A 508 -13.95 -6.79 -6.43
N GLY A 509 -13.13 -7.81 -6.23
CA GLY A 509 -13.49 -9.10 -5.70
C GLY A 509 -12.36 -9.58 -4.81
N LYS A 510 -12.65 -9.71 -3.52
CA LYS A 510 -12.02 -10.38 -2.35
C LYS A 510 -10.64 -11.07 -2.40
N ASN A 511 -9.89 -11.15 -3.49
CA ASN A 511 -8.59 -11.80 -3.56
C ASN A 511 -7.50 -10.76 -3.84
N GLY A 512 -6.76 -10.39 -2.79
CA GLY A 512 -5.72 -9.37 -2.81
C GLY A 512 -4.51 -9.72 -3.66
N LYS A 513 -4.58 -9.45 -4.97
CA LYS A 513 -3.39 -9.29 -5.80
C LYS A 513 -3.28 -7.82 -6.21
N SER A 514 -2.39 -7.11 -5.53
CA SER A 514 -1.91 -5.79 -5.97
C SER A 514 -1.07 -5.96 -7.22
N ASP A 515 -1.23 -5.07 -8.19
CA ASP A 515 -0.42 -5.03 -9.40
C ASP A 515 1.06 -4.80 -9.04
N SER A 516 1.95 -5.74 -9.35
CA SER A 516 3.35 -5.71 -8.89
C SER A 516 4.07 -4.43 -9.34
N ARG A 517 3.70 -3.88 -10.50
CA ARG A 517 4.23 -2.60 -11.00
C ARG A 517 3.71 -1.39 -10.23
N ALA A 518 2.47 -1.43 -9.76
CA ALA A 518 1.96 -0.40 -8.87
C ALA A 518 2.79 -0.41 -7.58
N VAL A 519 2.97 -1.58 -6.94
CA VAL A 519 3.77 -1.71 -5.72
C VAL A 519 5.20 -1.19 -5.91
N GLU A 520 5.87 -1.53 -7.03
CA GLU A 520 7.19 -1.00 -7.41
C GLU A 520 7.22 0.53 -7.62
N ASP A 521 6.21 1.10 -8.28
CA ASP A 521 6.08 2.56 -8.41
C ASP A 521 5.73 3.24 -7.08
N GLY A 522 5.11 2.52 -6.13
CA GLY A 522 4.88 2.98 -4.75
C GLY A 522 6.17 3.10 -3.93
N PHE A 523 7.22 2.34 -4.29
CA PHE A 523 8.57 2.51 -3.73
C PHE A 523 9.30 3.72 -4.34
N ARG A 524 8.86 4.20 -5.51
CA ARG A 524 9.39 5.43 -6.13
C ARG A 524 8.66 6.64 -5.52
N ASP A 525 9.40 7.60 -4.98
CA ASP A 525 8.84 8.85 -4.43
C ASP A 525 8.32 9.77 -5.55
N LEU A 526 7.18 9.41 -6.13
CA LEU A 526 6.43 10.13 -7.16
C LEU A 526 5.30 10.96 -6.53
N THR A 527 5.02 12.15 -7.09
CA THR A 527 3.89 12.99 -6.65
C THR A 527 2.54 12.51 -7.20
N ASP A 528 1.43 13.04 -6.68
CA ASP A 528 0.07 12.77 -7.20
C ASP A 528 -0.18 13.28 -8.64
N ARG A 529 0.73 14.11 -9.19
CA ARG A 529 0.75 14.48 -10.60
C ARG A 529 1.61 13.55 -11.45
N GLU A 530 2.69 13.02 -10.89
CA GLU A 530 3.64 12.16 -11.58
C GLU A 530 3.16 10.70 -11.66
N SER A 531 2.42 10.22 -10.65
CA SER A 531 1.92 8.84 -10.60
C SER A 531 0.67 8.65 -11.49
N PRO A 532 0.74 7.85 -12.56
CA PRO A 532 -0.39 7.61 -13.46
C PRO A 532 -1.53 6.80 -12.82
N TYR A 533 -1.23 6.08 -11.72
CA TYR A 533 -2.19 5.25 -10.99
C TYR A 533 -2.79 5.95 -9.76
N PHE A 534 -2.40 7.20 -9.47
CA PHE A 534 -2.96 7.95 -8.36
C PHE A 534 -4.28 8.61 -8.75
N SER A 535 -5.40 8.02 -8.32
CA SER A 535 -6.75 8.57 -8.52
C SER A 535 -7.34 9.07 -7.20
N ALA A 536 -7.87 10.29 -7.18
CA ALA A 536 -8.65 10.76 -6.04
C ALA A 536 -10.01 10.02 -6.01
N PRO A 537 -10.64 9.75 -4.85
CA PRO A 537 -11.93 9.07 -4.81
C PRO A 537 -13.00 9.84 -5.64
N SER A 538 -13.68 9.18 -6.58
CA SER A 538 -14.73 9.78 -7.44
C SER A 538 -16.13 9.25 -7.06
N PRO A 539 -17.23 10.04 -7.21
CA PRO A 539 -18.58 9.61 -6.82
C PRO A 539 -19.35 8.97 -7.98
N THR A 540 -18.79 8.99 -9.18
CA THR A 540 -19.43 8.44 -10.37
C THR A 540 -18.86 7.06 -10.65
N LYS A 541 -19.71 6.02 -10.66
CA LYS A 541 -19.50 4.92 -11.62
C LYS A 541 -19.19 5.56 -12.97
N PRO A 542 -18.29 5.01 -13.82
CA PRO A 542 -18.25 5.43 -15.21
C PRO A 542 -19.67 5.21 -15.78
N LYS A 543 -20.43 6.31 -15.87
CA LYS A 543 -21.68 6.39 -16.58
C LYS A 543 -21.27 6.92 -17.94
N ASN A 544 -21.47 6.08 -18.95
CA ASN A 544 -21.16 6.27 -20.37
C ASN A 544 -19.77 5.77 -20.77
N CYS A 545 -19.59 4.44 -20.83
CA CYS A 545 -18.83 3.89 -21.96
C CYS A 545 -19.71 4.10 -23.21
N PRO A 546 -19.26 4.84 -24.23
CA PRO A 546 -19.92 4.85 -25.53
C PRO A 546 -19.77 3.48 -26.19
N ASP A 547 -20.83 3.04 -26.88
CA ASP A 547 -20.82 1.86 -27.75
C ASP A 547 -19.74 2.03 -28.85
N PRO A 548 -18.86 1.04 -29.14
CA PRO A 548 -17.63 1.26 -29.94
C PRO A 548 -17.83 1.40 -31.45
N LYS A 549 -18.98 1.86 -31.96
CA LYS A 549 -19.27 1.78 -33.40
C LYS A 549 -18.82 2.97 -34.26
N THR A 550 -18.29 4.06 -33.71
CA THR A 550 -18.02 5.25 -34.52
C THR A 550 -16.83 6.09 -34.05
N VAL A 551 -15.59 5.72 -34.40
CA VAL A 551 -14.47 6.68 -34.57
C VAL A 551 -13.50 6.16 -35.66
N PRO A 552 -13.01 6.99 -36.60
CA PRO A 552 -12.33 6.54 -37.80
C PRO A 552 -10.85 6.19 -37.58
N ALA A 553 -10.36 5.22 -38.38
CA ALA A 553 -8.98 4.74 -38.36
C ALA A 553 -7.99 5.80 -38.89
N VAL A 554 -6.97 6.13 -38.10
CA VAL A 554 -5.78 6.84 -38.56
C VAL A 554 -4.72 5.81 -38.95
N LYS A 555 -4.30 5.84 -40.22
CA LYS A 555 -3.22 5.02 -40.78
C LYS A 555 -1.88 5.46 -40.19
N GLY A 556 -1.14 4.51 -39.62
CA GLY A 556 0.26 4.65 -39.26
C GLY A 556 1.00 3.35 -39.54
N THR A 557 1.90 3.39 -40.51
CA THR A 557 2.75 2.29 -40.99
C THR A 557 3.88 2.00 -39.99
N LEU A 558 3.99 0.74 -39.55
CA LEU A 558 5.21 0.20 -38.95
C LEU A 558 5.62 -1.07 -39.74
N ARG A 559 6.92 -1.13 -40.04
CA ARG A 559 7.55 -2.05 -40.99
C ARG A 559 7.62 -3.49 -40.47
N ASP A 560 7.53 -4.42 -41.41
CA ASP A 560 7.66 -5.87 -41.29
C ASP A 560 8.96 -6.29 -40.58
N ASN A 561 8.84 -7.11 -39.52
CA ASN A 561 9.79 -8.15 -39.12
C ASN A 561 9.10 -9.09 -38.10
N GLU A 562 9.29 -10.38 -38.32
CA GLU A 562 8.35 -11.48 -38.05
C GLU A 562 8.40 -12.02 -36.60
N CYS A 563 7.27 -11.91 -35.87
CA CYS A 563 6.91 -12.82 -34.76
C CYS A 563 5.63 -13.56 -35.17
N LEU A 564 5.69 -14.90 -35.22
CA LEU A 564 4.57 -15.76 -35.62
C LEU A 564 3.95 -16.40 -34.36
N ILE A 565 2.69 -16.07 -34.07
CA ILE A 565 1.96 -16.56 -32.88
C ILE A 565 0.99 -17.67 -33.32
N GLY A 566 1.43 -18.92 -33.34
CA GLY A 566 0.53 -20.02 -33.66
C GLY A 566 -0.09 -20.64 -32.39
N GLY A 567 -1.39 -20.41 -32.18
CA GLY A 567 -2.12 -20.98 -31.05
C GLY A 567 -2.56 -22.41 -31.33
N ILE A 568 -1.92 -23.41 -30.71
CA ILE A 568 -2.52 -24.74 -30.70
C ILE A 568 -2.32 -25.51 -29.38
N MET A 569 -3.49 -25.82 -28.79
CA MET A 569 -3.86 -26.94 -27.91
C MET A 569 -4.03 -26.69 -26.41
N GLY A 570 -4.97 -25.79 -26.08
CA GLY A 570 -5.73 -25.85 -24.83
C GLY A 570 -7.22 -25.86 -25.13
N GLY A 571 -7.91 -26.99 -24.96
CA GLY A 571 -9.35 -26.96 -24.78
C GLY A 571 -9.67 -26.27 -23.46
N ASP A 572 -10.32 -25.11 -23.50
CA ASP A 572 -11.55 -24.80 -22.76
C ASP A 572 -11.97 -23.33 -22.90
N PHE A 573 -13.13 -23.01 -22.30
CA PHE A 573 -13.73 -21.70 -21.96
C PHE A 573 -14.99 -21.33 -22.79
N PHE A 574 -16.22 -21.64 -22.33
CA PHE A 574 -16.86 -20.97 -21.18
C PHE A 574 -18.10 -21.69 -20.57
N ASN A 575 -18.27 -21.46 -19.26
CA ASN A 575 -19.50 -21.15 -18.48
C ASN A 575 -20.20 -22.24 -17.61
N PRO A 576 -20.24 -22.07 -16.27
CA PRO A 576 -21.19 -22.74 -15.40
C PRO A 576 -22.42 -21.85 -15.18
N CYS A 577 -23.55 -22.17 -15.81
CA CYS A 577 -24.89 -21.75 -15.39
C CYS A 577 -25.94 -22.59 -16.12
N TYR A 578 -26.66 -23.45 -15.37
CA TYR A 578 -27.79 -24.33 -15.74
C TYR A 578 -27.43 -25.44 -16.77
N ALA A 579 -27.38 -26.73 -16.42
CA ALA A 579 -28.52 -27.57 -16.00
C ALA A 579 -28.03 -28.87 -15.25
N PRO A 580 -28.93 -29.67 -14.63
CA PRO A 580 -28.67 -30.48 -13.44
C PRO A 580 -28.24 -31.94 -13.71
N ASN A 581 -27.71 -32.59 -12.66
CA ASN A 581 -27.52 -34.04 -12.51
C ASN A 581 -26.63 -34.76 -13.55
N VAL A 582 -25.34 -34.91 -13.23
CA VAL A 582 -24.63 -36.21 -13.33
C VAL A 582 -23.57 -36.27 -12.22
N GLY A 583 -23.97 -36.77 -11.05
CA GLY A 583 -23.03 -37.46 -10.16
C GLY A 583 -22.76 -38.86 -10.72
N ALA A 584 -21.56 -39.38 -10.49
CA ALA A 584 -21.02 -40.67 -10.92
C ALA A 584 -20.36 -40.68 -12.32
N GLY A 585 -19.02 -40.82 -12.33
CA GLY A 585 -18.25 -40.99 -13.57
C GLY A 585 -16.71 -41.02 -13.43
N MET A 586 -16.14 -40.69 -12.26
CA MET A 586 -14.67 -40.69 -12.09
C MET A 586 -14.09 -42.04 -11.61
N GLY A 587 -14.94 -43.01 -11.26
CA GLY A 587 -14.51 -44.30 -10.71
C GLY A 587 -14.30 -45.44 -11.72
N SER A 588 -14.66 -45.25 -12.99
CA SER A 588 -14.81 -46.36 -13.96
C SER A 588 -13.76 -46.45 -15.07
N ILE A 589 -12.88 -45.44 -15.24
CA ILE A 589 -11.78 -45.48 -16.23
C ILE A 589 -10.47 -46.00 -15.62
N LEU A 590 -10.40 -46.16 -14.30
CA LEU A 590 -9.23 -46.71 -13.58
C LEU A 590 -9.45 -48.14 -13.05
N SER A 591 -10.57 -48.79 -13.38
CA SER A 591 -10.86 -50.17 -13.00
C SER A 591 -11.26 -51.02 -14.21
N GLY A 592 -10.27 -51.47 -14.98
CA GLY A 592 -10.46 -52.48 -16.01
C GLY A 592 -9.22 -53.37 -16.08
N GLY A 593 -9.36 -54.62 -15.63
CA GLY A 593 -8.31 -55.64 -15.71
C GLY A 593 -7.81 -56.15 -14.36
N LYS A 594 -8.68 -56.75 -13.55
CA LYS A 594 -8.26 -57.83 -12.64
C LYS A 594 -8.06 -59.07 -13.50
N ASP A 595 -6.83 -59.37 -13.87
CA ASP A 595 -6.40 -60.73 -14.15
C ASP A 595 -5.01 -60.92 -13.51
N GLY A 596 -4.94 -61.86 -12.57
CA GLY A 596 -3.71 -62.23 -11.89
C GLY A 596 -2.78 -62.95 -12.86
N GLY A 597 -1.63 -62.33 -13.13
CA GLY A 597 -0.51 -62.95 -13.83
C GLY A 597 0.74 -62.14 -13.51
N GLY A 598 1.70 -62.75 -12.80
CA GLY A 598 2.93 -62.10 -12.40
C GLY A 598 3.69 -61.55 -13.60
N ILE A 599 3.95 -60.25 -13.62
CA ILE A 599 4.83 -59.62 -14.60
C ILE A 599 6.15 -59.31 -13.87
N GLY A 600 7.18 -60.09 -14.22
CA GLY A 600 8.55 -59.84 -13.78
C GLY A 600 9.04 -58.45 -14.17
N LYS A 601 10.14 -58.03 -13.54
CA LYS A 601 10.86 -56.78 -13.78
C LYS A 601 11.19 -56.57 -15.27
N ALA A 602 10.25 -56.05 -16.05
CA ALA A 602 10.53 -55.50 -17.36
C ALA A 602 11.05 -54.07 -17.14
N LYS A 603 12.28 -53.79 -17.58
CA LYS A 603 12.77 -52.41 -17.76
C LYS A 603 11.74 -51.69 -18.64
N GLN A 604 11.05 -50.71 -18.10
CA GLN A 604 10.12 -49.89 -18.87
C GLN A 604 10.95 -49.04 -19.83
N ASP A 605 11.07 -49.48 -21.08
CA ASP A 605 11.75 -48.75 -22.14
C ASP A 605 10.80 -47.65 -22.62
N TRP A 606 10.96 -46.44 -22.10
CA TRP A 606 10.15 -45.28 -22.45
C TRP A 606 10.58 -44.63 -23.78
N SER A 607 11.17 -45.40 -24.68
CA SER A 607 11.52 -44.97 -26.03
C SER A 607 10.40 -45.27 -27.03
N GLY A 608 10.15 -44.36 -27.96
CA GLY A 608 9.08 -44.50 -28.94
C GLY A 608 8.98 -43.33 -29.91
N GLY A 609 7.82 -43.23 -30.55
CA GLY A 609 7.50 -42.22 -31.55
C GLY A 609 7.44 -42.80 -32.97
N SER A 610 6.53 -42.28 -33.79
CA SER A 610 6.29 -42.72 -35.16
C SER A 610 7.21 -42.07 -36.20
N GLY A 611 7.98 -41.05 -35.79
CA GLY A 611 8.89 -40.32 -36.65
C GLY A 611 10.13 -41.12 -37.09
N PRO A 612 10.91 -40.56 -38.03
CA PRO A 612 12.09 -41.22 -38.60
C PRO A 612 13.22 -41.46 -37.59
N PHE A 613 13.17 -40.83 -36.41
CA PHE A 613 14.16 -40.99 -35.35
C PHE A 613 13.46 -41.46 -34.08
N ASN A 614 13.70 -42.69 -33.63
CA ASN A 614 13.14 -43.14 -32.35
C ASN A 614 13.68 -42.22 -31.21
N ALA A 615 12.80 -41.71 -30.34
CA ALA A 615 13.16 -40.72 -29.32
C ALA A 615 13.14 -41.30 -27.90
N ARG A 616 13.85 -40.63 -26.98
CA ARG A 616 13.86 -40.96 -25.55
C ARG A 616 13.97 -39.69 -24.72
N TYR A 617 13.55 -39.75 -23.45
CA TYR A 617 13.88 -38.72 -22.48
C TYR A 617 15.11 -39.08 -21.63
N SER A 618 15.77 -38.05 -21.12
CA SER A 618 16.94 -38.13 -20.24
C SER A 618 16.99 -36.92 -19.30
N THR A 619 17.92 -36.92 -18.35
CA THR A 619 18.20 -35.79 -17.46
C THR A 619 19.67 -35.40 -17.59
N ASP A 620 19.99 -34.12 -17.49
CA ASP A 620 21.37 -33.63 -17.43
C ASP A 620 21.66 -33.01 -16.05
N PRO A 621 22.74 -33.38 -15.35
CA PRO A 621 23.09 -32.78 -14.06
C PRO A 621 23.27 -31.25 -14.10
N SER A 622 23.62 -30.69 -15.26
CA SER A 622 23.74 -29.24 -15.47
C SER A 622 22.39 -28.54 -15.74
N LEU A 623 21.30 -29.32 -15.85
CA LEU A 623 19.92 -28.85 -15.95
C LEU A 623 18.99 -29.72 -15.06
N PRO A 624 19.16 -29.68 -13.72
CA PRO A 624 18.57 -30.66 -12.80
C PRO A 624 17.06 -30.55 -12.61
N LEU A 625 16.45 -29.44 -13.05
CA LEU A 625 15.02 -29.16 -12.93
C LEU A 625 14.26 -29.43 -14.23
N HIS A 626 14.82 -30.20 -15.17
CA HIS A 626 14.20 -30.45 -16.48
C HIS A 626 14.35 -31.90 -16.94
N THR A 627 13.45 -32.29 -17.84
CA THR A 627 13.50 -33.55 -18.58
C THR A 627 13.74 -33.24 -20.05
N ILE A 628 14.76 -33.87 -20.64
CA ILE A 628 15.24 -33.60 -22.00
C ILE A 628 14.78 -34.72 -22.92
N TYR A 629 13.96 -34.42 -23.93
CA TYR A 629 13.55 -35.37 -24.98
C TYR A 629 14.37 -35.12 -26.25
N ALA A 630 15.03 -36.17 -26.73
CA ALA A 630 15.86 -36.11 -27.93
C ALA A 630 15.83 -37.43 -28.72
N PRO A 631 16.17 -37.40 -30.03
CA PRO A 631 16.43 -38.58 -30.83
C PRO A 631 17.47 -39.51 -30.17
N LYS A 632 17.25 -40.83 -30.25
CA LYS A 632 18.14 -41.85 -29.68
C LYS A 632 19.50 -41.91 -30.37
N VAL A 633 19.55 -41.55 -31.66
CA VAL A 633 20.76 -41.47 -32.47
C VAL A 633 20.95 -40.03 -32.92
N VAL A 634 22.14 -39.48 -32.71
CA VAL A 634 22.51 -38.15 -33.20
C VAL A 634 22.47 -38.17 -34.73
N VAL A 635 21.66 -37.30 -35.33
CA VAL A 635 21.47 -37.24 -36.79
C VAL A 635 22.58 -36.39 -37.40
N PRO A 636 23.51 -36.95 -38.18
CA PRO A 636 24.62 -36.18 -38.75
C PRO A 636 24.10 -35.14 -39.75
N GLY A 637 24.56 -33.89 -39.61
CA GLY A 637 24.24 -32.80 -40.56
C GLY A 637 22.85 -32.16 -40.41
N LYS A 638 22.00 -32.61 -39.46
CA LYS A 638 20.68 -32.00 -39.20
C LYS A 638 20.71 -31.19 -37.91
N LYS A 639 20.44 -29.88 -38.00
CA LYS A 639 20.24 -29.03 -36.81
C LYS A 639 18.84 -29.24 -36.23
N LEU A 640 18.74 -29.50 -34.94
CA LEU A 640 17.48 -29.75 -34.24
C LEU A 640 16.93 -28.43 -33.67
N PRO A 641 15.72 -27.99 -34.06
CA PRO A 641 15.08 -26.84 -33.41
C PRO A 641 14.75 -27.14 -31.95
N LEU A 642 14.66 -26.08 -31.15
CA LEU A 642 14.43 -26.16 -29.70
C LEU A 642 12.97 -25.86 -29.37
N LEU A 643 12.35 -26.71 -28.55
CA LEU A 643 11.03 -26.48 -27.96
C LEU A 643 11.12 -26.55 -26.44
N VAL A 644 10.75 -25.49 -25.73
CA VAL A 644 10.60 -25.54 -24.26
C VAL A 644 9.15 -25.81 -23.89
N TRP A 645 8.94 -26.74 -22.96
CA TRP A 645 7.61 -27.25 -22.61
C TRP A 645 7.32 -27.09 -21.12
N ALA A 646 6.23 -26.39 -20.79
CA ALA A 646 5.71 -26.31 -19.43
C ALA A 646 4.57 -27.29 -19.20
N ASN A 647 4.68 -28.06 -18.12
CA ASN A 647 3.68 -29.05 -17.74
C ASN A 647 2.45 -28.39 -17.10
N GLY A 648 1.27 -28.93 -17.39
CA GLY A 648 0.02 -28.50 -16.74
C GLY A 648 -0.08 -28.87 -15.27
N ALA A 649 -1.16 -28.43 -14.62
CA ALA A 649 -1.45 -28.59 -13.18
C ALA A 649 -0.41 -27.99 -12.20
N CYS A 650 0.45 -27.09 -12.67
CA CYS A 650 1.55 -26.46 -11.95
C CYS A 650 2.56 -27.49 -11.41
N ALA A 651 2.64 -28.66 -12.03
CA ALA A 651 3.43 -29.79 -11.55
C ALA A 651 4.83 -29.82 -12.18
N THR A 652 5.86 -30.00 -11.36
CA THR A 652 7.25 -30.21 -11.79
C THR A 652 7.53 -31.69 -12.12
N ASN A 653 6.70 -32.30 -12.99
CA ASN A 653 6.93 -33.64 -13.51
C ASN A 653 7.11 -33.63 -15.03
N GLY A 654 8.37 -33.66 -15.47
CA GLY A 654 8.75 -33.64 -16.88
C GLY A 654 8.35 -34.87 -17.69
N ALA A 655 7.87 -35.94 -17.03
CA ALA A 655 7.37 -37.15 -17.68
C ALA A 655 5.83 -37.15 -17.89
N SER A 656 5.12 -36.09 -17.49
CA SER A 656 3.65 -36.05 -17.52
C SER A 656 3.04 -36.21 -18.92
N PHE A 657 3.74 -35.75 -19.95
CA PHE A 657 3.29 -35.82 -21.34
C PHE A 657 4.22 -36.68 -22.22
N THR A 658 4.79 -37.74 -21.65
CA THR A 658 5.81 -38.59 -22.32
C THR A 658 5.38 -39.04 -23.72
N ASN A 659 4.12 -39.46 -23.92
CA ASN A 659 3.63 -39.94 -25.22
C ASN A 659 3.64 -38.85 -26.30
N LEU A 660 3.26 -37.62 -25.95
CA LEU A 660 3.29 -36.46 -26.85
C LEU A 660 4.73 -36.00 -27.12
N LEU A 661 5.53 -35.81 -26.06
CA LEU A 661 6.86 -35.22 -26.17
C LEU A 661 7.85 -36.15 -26.86
N THR A 662 7.72 -37.47 -26.63
CA THR A 662 8.52 -38.47 -27.34
C THR A 662 8.11 -38.54 -28.81
N GLU A 663 6.81 -38.45 -29.13
CA GLU A 663 6.33 -38.37 -30.52
C GLU A 663 6.91 -37.15 -31.22
N LEU A 664 6.77 -35.94 -30.65
CA LEU A 664 7.31 -34.71 -31.22
C LEU A 664 8.83 -34.78 -31.43
N SER A 665 9.56 -35.30 -30.45
CA SER A 665 11.01 -35.44 -30.54
C SER A 665 11.42 -36.44 -31.63
N SER A 666 10.59 -37.46 -31.91
CA SER A 666 10.87 -38.45 -32.95
C SER A 666 10.90 -37.89 -34.37
N HIS A 667 10.30 -36.70 -34.58
CA HIS A 667 10.36 -35.94 -35.82
C HIS A 667 11.55 -34.98 -35.91
N GLY A 668 12.50 -35.09 -34.96
CA GLY A 668 13.74 -34.32 -34.94
C GLY A 668 13.57 -32.94 -34.33
N ILE A 669 12.96 -32.85 -33.15
CA ILE A 669 12.85 -31.64 -32.33
C ILE A 669 13.49 -31.94 -30.96
N LEU A 670 14.34 -31.04 -30.48
CA LEU A 670 14.89 -31.12 -29.11
C LEU A 670 13.91 -30.45 -28.15
N ILE A 671 13.47 -31.17 -27.11
CA ILE A 671 12.46 -30.65 -26.18
C ILE A 671 13.00 -30.61 -24.75
N LEU A 672 12.85 -29.47 -24.08
CA LEU A 672 13.21 -29.28 -22.68
C LEU A 672 11.93 -29.06 -21.85
N ALA A 673 11.50 -30.08 -21.12
CA ALA A 673 10.28 -30.05 -20.32
C ALA A 673 10.56 -29.72 -18.85
N THR A 674 9.75 -28.86 -18.23
CA THR A 674 9.93 -28.41 -16.85
C THR A 674 9.70 -29.55 -15.83
N GLY A 675 10.66 -29.79 -14.96
CA GLY A 675 10.63 -30.78 -13.89
C GLY A 675 11.43 -32.05 -14.20
N ALA A 676 11.98 -32.67 -13.16
CA ALA A 676 12.61 -33.98 -13.25
C ALA A 676 11.54 -35.08 -13.52
N PRO A 677 11.90 -36.20 -14.15
CA PRO A 677 10.95 -37.25 -14.49
C PRO A 677 10.49 -38.01 -13.23
N LYS A 678 9.19 -38.00 -12.96
CA LYS A 678 8.52 -38.73 -11.88
C LYS A 678 7.46 -39.67 -12.48
N THR A 679 7.08 -40.74 -11.77
CA THR A 679 5.93 -41.57 -12.17
C THR A 679 4.64 -40.73 -12.21
N PRO A 680 3.56 -41.21 -12.87
CA PRO A 680 2.27 -40.51 -12.88
C PRO A 680 1.70 -40.19 -11.48
N TRP A 681 2.15 -40.89 -10.44
CA TRP A 681 1.76 -40.70 -9.04
C TRP A 681 2.74 -39.82 -8.24
N GLY A 682 3.72 -39.20 -8.91
CA GLY A 682 4.69 -38.30 -8.30
C GLY A 682 5.88 -38.99 -7.61
N THR A 683 6.01 -40.32 -7.70
CA THR A 683 7.19 -41.01 -7.13
C THR A 683 8.41 -40.86 -8.06
N PRO A 684 9.62 -40.57 -7.53
CA PRO A 684 10.84 -40.55 -8.34
C PRO A 684 11.09 -41.92 -9.01
N ILE A 685 11.50 -41.92 -10.28
CA ILE A 685 11.81 -43.15 -11.01
C ILE A 685 13.15 -43.73 -10.48
N PRO A 686 13.23 -45.01 -10.09
CA PRO A 686 14.47 -45.61 -9.60
C PRO A 686 15.59 -45.52 -10.66
N ASN A 687 16.80 -45.10 -10.24
CA ASN A 687 18.01 -44.75 -11.03
C ASN A 687 18.14 -43.28 -11.49
N TYR A 688 17.19 -42.40 -11.19
CA TYR A 688 17.30 -40.95 -11.46
C TYR A 688 17.38 -40.16 -10.16
N THR A 689 18.47 -40.34 -9.41
CA THR A 689 18.79 -39.52 -8.24
C THR A 689 19.66 -38.34 -8.65
N SER A 690 19.05 -37.16 -8.81
CA SER A 690 19.76 -35.90 -8.66
C SER A 690 20.15 -35.77 -7.18
N THR A 691 21.43 -35.87 -6.87
CA THR A 691 22.01 -35.80 -5.53
C THR A 691 21.95 -34.40 -4.88
N LEU A 692 21.24 -33.44 -5.47
CA LEU A 692 21.30 -32.03 -5.06
C LEU A 692 20.01 -31.45 -4.45
N LEU A 693 18.92 -32.21 -4.30
CA LEU A 693 17.68 -31.63 -3.76
C LEU A 693 17.04 -32.50 -2.66
N ASN A 694 17.05 -31.94 -1.45
CA ASN A 694 16.25 -32.37 -0.30
C ASN A 694 14.77 -32.05 -0.62
N PRO A 695 13.84 -33.04 -0.57
CA PRO A 695 12.46 -32.83 -0.97
C PRO A 695 11.67 -32.21 0.18
N THR A 696 11.72 -30.88 0.31
CA THR A 696 10.83 -30.15 1.23
C THR A 696 10.17 -28.96 0.53
N SER A 697 8.84 -29.05 0.44
CA SER A 697 7.82 -28.01 0.20
C SER A 697 7.87 -27.18 -1.11
N SER A 698 6.86 -27.42 -1.96
CA SER A 698 6.41 -26.63 -3.14
C SER A 698 7.07 -26.91 -4.50
N ASP A 699 6.81 -28.10 -5.04
CA ASP A 699 7.02 -28.48 -6.45
C ASP A 699 6.05 -27.74 -7.40
N LYS A 700 6.12 -26.39 -7.46
CA LYS A 700 5.34 -25.58 -8.42
C LYS A 700 6.22 -25.13 -9.58
N SER A 701 5.76 -25.37 -10.81
CA SER A 701 6.40 -24.87 -12.03
C SER A 701 6.40 -23.33 -12.08
N ARG A 702 7.45 -22.73 -12.64
CA ARG A 702 7.61 -21.28 -12.81
C ARG A 702 8.07 -20.97 -14.23
N ALA A 703 7.58 -19.87 -14.81
CA ALA A 703 7.97 -19.41 -16.15
C ALA A 703 9.49 -19.23 -16.33
N ILE A 704 10.21 -18.85 -15.26
CA ILE A 704 11.68 -18.68 -15.29
C ILE A 704 12.41 -19.99 -15.63
N GLN A 705 11.83 -21.16 -15.33
CA GLN A 705 12.44 -22.45 -15.65
C GLN A 705 12.49 -22.67 -17.16
N LEU A 706 11.56 -22.12 -17.93
CA LEU A 706 11.62 -22.19 -19.40
C LEU A 706 12.77 -21.34 -19.94
N THR A 707 13.00 -20.15 -19.36
CA THR A 707 14.12 -19.29 -19.72
C THR A 707 15.47 -19.93 -19.34
N GLU A 708 15.56 -20.60 -18.18
CA GLU A 708 16.74 -21.35 -17.76
C GLU A 708 17.10 -22.47 -18.75
N ALA A 709 16.10 -23.16 -19.30
CA ALA A 709 16.29 -24.19 -20.31
C ALA A 709 16.83 -23.62 -21.63
N ILE A 710 16.33 -22.45 -22.05
CA ILE A 710 16.85 -21.72 -23.21
C ILE A 710 18.31 -21.30 -22.96
N ASP A 711 18.60 -20.68 -21.81
CA ASP A 711 19.97 -20.27 -21.45
C ASP A 711 20.95 -21.45 -21.39
N TRP A 712 20.49 -22.61 -20.93
CA TRP A 712 21.27 -23.83 -20.96
C TRP A 712 21.61 -24.27 -22.38
N ALA A 713 20.64 -24.27 -23.30
CA ALA A 713 20.87 -24.61 -24.70
C ALA A 713 21.81 -23.60 -25.40
N PHE A 714 21.63 -22.29 -25.16
CA PHE A 714 22.45 -21.22 -25.76
C PHE A 714 23.89 -21.18 -25.24
N ARG A 715 24.16 -21.73 -24.05
CA ARG A 715 25.54 -21.92 -23.55
C ARG A 715 26.28 -23.09 -24.22
N GLY A 716 25.69 -23.73 -25.22
CA GLY A 716 26.26 -24.86 -25.94
C GLY A 716 26.18 -26.19 -25.16
N ALA A 717 25.49 -26.23 -24.01
CA ALA A 717 25.45 -27.42 -23.16
C ALA A 717 24.67 -28.59 -23.79
N ALA A 718 23.81 -28.31 -24.76
CA ALA A 718 23.10 -29.30 -25.57
C ALA A 718 23.93 -29.81 -26.77
N GLU A 719 24.90 -29.02 -27.24
CA GLU A 719 25.64 -29.25 -28.47
C GLU A 719 26.63 -30.42 -28.30
N GLY A 720 26.69 -31.30 -29.30
CA GLY A 720 27.50 -32.52 -29.27
C GLY A 720 26.92 -33.67 -28.45
N LYS A 721 26.18 -33.39 -27.35
CA LYS A 721 25.47 -34.42 -26.56
C LYS A 721 24.20 -34.92 -27.24
N TYR A 722 23.44 -34.02 -27.85
CA TYR A 722 22.15 -34.31 -28.49
C TYR A 722 22.15 -34.01 -30.01
N GLY A 723 23.32 -33.69 -30.58
CA GLY A 723 23.51 -33.23 -31.96
C GLY A 723 23.70 -31.73 -32.07
N SER A 724 23.63 -31.20 -33.29
CA SER A 724 23.66 -29.75 -33.54
C SER A 724 22.28 -29.16 -33.25
N VAL A 725 22.20 -28.07 -32.47
CA VAL A 725 20.93 -27.41 -32.12
C VAL A 725 20.75 -26.16 -33.00
N ASP A 726 19.56 -25.97 -33.52
CA ASP A 726 19.16 -24.77 -34.29
C ASP A 726 18.63 -23.69 -33.34
N LEU A 727 19.54 -22.86 -32.82
CA LEU A 727 19.20 -21.77 -31.89
C LEU A 727 18.46 -20.60 -32.56
N ASP A 728 18.37 -20.58 -33.90
CA ASP A 728 17.53 -19.63 -34.63
C ASP A 728 16.05 -20.04 -34.65
N ARG A 729 15.72 -21.26 -34.21
CA ARG A 729 14.36 -21.81 -34.25
C ARG A 729 13.96 -22.34 -32.89
N VAL A 730 13.51 -21.42 -32.03
CA VAL A 730 13.07 -21.70 -30.65
C VAL A 730 11.56 -21.47 -30.50
N GLY A 731 10.85 -22.46 -29.99
CA GLY A 731 9.43 -22.40 -29.65
C GLY A 731 9.16 -22.62 -28.16
N ALA A 732 8.03 -22.12 -27.67
CA ALA A 732 7.54 -22.38 -26.31
C ALA A 732 6.08 -22.82 -26.32
N ALA A 733 5.74 -23.85 -25.52
CA ALA A 733 4.40 -24.41 -25.44
C ALA A 733 4.10 -25.03 -24.06
N GLY A 734 2.83 -25.29 -23.78
CA GLY A 734 2.46 -25.98 -22.54
C GLY A 734 0.96 -26.21 -22.37
N GLN A 735 0.60 -27.14 -21.49
CA GLN A 735 -0.81 -27.51 -21.25
C GLN A 735 -1.40 -26.76 -20.05
N SER A 736 -2.64 -26.27 -20.16
CA SER A 736 -3.37 -25.59 -19.06
C SER A 736 -2.55 -24.41 -18.47
N CYS A 737 -2.26 -24.40 -17.16
CA CYS A 737 -1.39 -23.40 -16.55
C CYS A 737 0.03 -23.36 -17.13
N GLY A 738 0.53 -24.48 -17.69
CA GLY A 738 1.81 -24.54 -18.38
C GLY A 738 1.81 -23.71 -19.67
N GLY A 739 0.67 -23.60 -20.36
CA GLY A 739 0.53 -22.69 -21.50
C GLY A 739 0.71 -21.22 -21.10
N VAL A 740 0.19 -20.85 -19.92
CA VAL A 740 0.35 -19.49 -19.35
C VAL A 740 1.81 -19.22 -18.94
N GLU A 741 2.52 -20.24 -18.45
CA GLU A 741 3.96 -20.16 -18.15
C GLU A 741 4.79 -20.00 -19.43
N ALA A 742 4.49 -20.77 -20.47
CA ALA A 742 5.13 -20.66 -21.78
C ALA A 742 4.91 -19.29 -22.42
N TYR A 743 3.70 -18.75 -22.32
CA TYR A 743 3.39 -17.38 -22.72
C TYR A 743 4.23 -16.37 -21.93
N SER A 744 4.22 -16.48 -20.60
CA SER A 744 4.93 -15.54 -19.72
C SER A 744 6.43 -15.54 -19.97
N ALA A 745 7.04 -16.71 -20.18
CA ALA A 745 8.46 -16.81 -20.52
C ALA A 745 8.77 -16.11 -21.85
N SER A 746 7.92 -16.31 -22.85
CA SER A 746 8.16 -15.81 -24.21
C SER A 746 7.95 -14.31 -24.38
N VAL A 747 7.06 -13.69 -23.60
CA VAL A 747 6.88 -12.22 -23.62
C VAL A 747 8.16 -11.47 -23.21
N PHE A 748 8.98 -12.10 -22.35
CA PHE A 748 10.22 -11.51 -21.86
C PHE A 748 11.47 -12.13 -22.51
N GLU A 749 11.29 -13.11 -23.39
CA GLU A 749 12.39 -13.84 -24.04
C GLU A 749 12.41 -13.61 -25.56
N PRO A 750 13.21 -12.65 -26.05
CA PRO A 750 13.26 -12.32 -27.49
C PRO A 750 13.80 -13.48 -28.35
N ARG A 751 14.40 -14.53 -27.77
CA ARG A 751 14.86 -15.72 -28.51
C ARG A 751 13.73 -16.65 -28.93
N VAL A 752 12.56 -16.60 -28.29
CA VAL A 752 11.40 -17.44 -28.66
C VAL A 752 10.67 -16.82 -29.85
N ARG A 753 10.56 -17.58 -30.95
CA ARG A 753 9.96 -17.10 -32.21
C ARG A 753 8.54 -17.62 -32.46
N VAL A 754 8.15 -18.70 -31.78
CA VAL A 754 6.84 -19.36 -31.92
C VAL A 754 6.23 -19.62 -30.54
N ILE A 755 5.00 -19.17 -30.34
CA ILE A 755 4.27 -19.25 -29.06
C ILE A 755 2.84 -19.71 -29.22
N GLU A 756 2.39 -20.51 -28.26
CA GLU A 756 0.99 -20.84 -28.02
C GLU A 756 0.31 -19.72 -27.20
N GLN A 757 -0.75 -19.12 -27.74
CA GLN A 757 -1.54 -18.05 -27.08
C GLN A 757 -3.04 -18.30 -27.25
N ASP A 758 -3.87 -17.75 -26.34
CA ASP A 758 -5.32 -17.68 -26.55
C ASP A 758 -5.63 -16.91 -27.84
N PHE A 759 -6.25 -17.58 -28.80
CA PHE A 759 -6.62 -17.05 -30.10
C PHE A 759 -7.44 -15.76 -30.03
N ARG A 760 -8.21 -15.55 -28.94
CA ARG A 760 -9.02 -14.32 -28.75
C ARG A 760 -8.18 -13.12 -28.29
N GLU A 761 -6.99 -13.36 -27.76
CA GLU A 761 -6.08 -12.34 -27.26
C GLU A 761 -4.97 -11.98 -28.27
N ILE A 762 -4.86 -12.74 -29.37
CA ILE A 762 -3.89 -12.42 -30.43
C ILE A 762 -4.40 -11.20 -31.21
N PRO A 763 -3.61 -10.11 -31.29
CA PRO A 763 -3.96 -8.95 -32.10
C PRO A 763 -4.30 -9.37 -33.52
N ALA A 764 -5.39 -8.82 -34.09
CA ALA A 764 -5.84 -9.18 -35.44
C ALA A 764 -4.66 -9.11 -36.44
N THR A 765 -3.78 -8.12 -36.34
CA THR A 765 -2.63 -7.97 -37.24
C THR A 765 -1.58 -9.09 -37.24
N LEU A 766 -1.62 -10.04 -36.30
CA LEU A 766 -0.65 -11.12 -36.18
C LEU A 766 -1.20 -12.45 -36.73
N PRO A 767 -0.39 -13.22 -37.48
CA PRO A 767 -0.81 -14.53 -37.96
C PRO A 767 -1.10 -15.45 -36.77
N ALA A 768 -2.34 -15.95 -36.66
CA ALA A 768 -2.78 -16.90 -35.64
C ALA A 768 -3.58 -18.07 -36.22
N ILE A 769 -3.41 -19.25 -35.64
CA ILE A 769 -4.24 -20.43 -35.88
C ILE A 769 -4.86 -20.87 -34.56
N LYS A 770 -6.04 -21.49 -34.61
CA LYS A 770 -6.72 -22.14 -33.49
C LYS A 770 -7.30 -23.45 -33.96
N LEU A 771 -6.97 -24.53 -33.27
CA LEU A 771 -7.58 -25.84 -33.49
C LEU A 771 -8.47 -26.22 -32.31
N GLN A 772 -9.67 -26.71 -32.60
CA GLN A 772 -10.59 -27.25 -31.62
C GLN A 772 -11.04 -28.64 -32.05
N LEU A 773 -10.98 -29.58 -31.11
CA LEU A 773 -11.53 -30.93 -31.25
C LEU A 773 -12.35 -31.22 -30.00
N GLN A 774 -13.51 -31.86 -30.17
CA GLN A 774 -14.36 -32.23 -29.04
C GLN A 774 -13.71 -33.37 -28.22
N ALA A 775 -12.94 -32.99 -27.19
CA ALA A 775 -12.28 -33.90 -26.24
C ALA A 775 -12.35 -33.30 -24.82
N GLY A 776 -12.15 -34.12 -23.78
CA GLY A 776 -12.11 -33.65 -22.38
C GLY A 776 -10.88 -32.78 -22.08
N HIS A 777 -10.83 -32.16 -20.89
CA HIS A 777 -9.78 -31.21 -20.47
C HIS A 777 -8.33 -31.72 -20.65
N MET A 778 -8.13 -33.04 -20.56
CA MET A 778 -6.82 -33.71 -20.72
C MET A 778 -6.48 -34.05 -22.18
N GLY A 779 -7.34 -33.71 -23.14
CA GLY A 779 -7.16 -34.01 -24.56
C GLY A 779 -6.93 -35.51 -24.84
N THR A 780 -6.21 -35.82 -25.92
CA THR A 780 -5.77 -37.20 -26.24
C THR A 780 -4.29 -37.44 -25.95
N TYR A 781 -3.63 -36.55 -25.19
CA TYR A 781 -2.17 -36.57 -24.98
C TYR A 781 -1.61 -37.85 -24.34
N PHE A 782 -2.46 -38.59 -23.61
CA PHE A 782 -2.09 -39.83 -22.93
C PHE A 782 -2.30 -41.07 -23.81
N GLU A 783 -2.96 -40.93 -24.95
CA GLU A 783 -3.05 -42.01 -25.94
C GLU A 783 -1.67 -42.30 -26.55
N PRO A 784 -1.44 -43.49 -27.13
CA PRO A 784 -0.23 -43.76 -27.91
C PRO A 784 0.02 -42.65 -28.95
N GLN A 785 1.26 -42.16 -29.02
CA GLN A 785 1.69 -41.06 -29.91
C GLN A 785 0.95 -39.72 -29.64
N GLY A 786 0.30 -39.56 -28.47
CA GLY A 786 -0.50 -38.38 -28.14
C GLY A 786 -1.87 -38.31 -28.84
N GLY A 787 -2.28 -39.38 -29.54
CA GLY A 787 -3.57 -39.46 -30.21
C GLY A 787 -3.77 -38.41 -31.31
N LYS A 788 -5.03 -37.95 -31.48
CA LYS A 788 -5.38 -36.90 -32.46
C LYS A 788 -4.66 -35.57 -32.19
N PHE A 789 -4.51 -35.18 -30.92
CA PHE A 789 -3.76 -34.00 -30.52
C PHE A 789 -2.27 -34.14 -30.90
N GLY A 790 -1.64 -35.30 -30.66
CA GLY A 790 -0.26 -35.55 -31.10
C GLY A 790 -0.05 -35.38 -32.61
N LYS A 791 -0.94 -35.93 -33.45
CA LYS A 791 -0.87 -35.77 -34.91
C LYS A 791 -0.90 -34.30 -35.35
N ALA A 792 -1.81 -33.50 -34.77
CA ALA A 792 -1.92 -32.09 -35.09
C ALA A 792 -0.75 -31.26 -34.53
N SER A 793 -0.21 -31.60 -33.36
CA SER A 793 0.98 -30.94 -32.79
C SER A 793 2.22 -31.20 -33.64
N VAL A 794 2.42 -32.44 -34.12
CA VAL A 794 3.53 -32.80 -35.01
C VAL A 794 3.48 -31.98 -36.30
N ALA A 795 2.31 -31.93 -36.97
CA ALA A 795 2.14 -31.15 -38.18
C ALA A 795 2.45 -29.66 -37.95
N PHE A 796 1.98 -29.09 -36.84
CA PHE A 796 2.19 -27.69 -36.53
C PHE A 796 3.66 -27.37 -36.26
N TRP A 797 4.36 -28.15 -35.43
CA TRP A 797 5.75 -27.89 -35.10
C TRP A 797 6.71 -28.20 -36.27
N LYS A 798 6.39 -29.18 -37.13
CA LYS A 798 7.13 -29.37 -38.39
C LYS A 798 6.96 -28.17 -39.33
N TRP A 799 5.76 -27.62 -39.42
CA TRP A 799 5.56 -26.40 -40.19
C TRP A 799 6.32 -25.20 -39.59
N GLN A 800 6.14 -24.92 -38.30
CA GLN A 800 6.69 -23.71 -37.66
C GLN A 800 8.21 -23.76 -37.41
N LEU A 801 8.74 -24.90 -36.97
CA LEU A 801 10.17 -25.01 -36.63
C LEU A 801 11.01 -25.66 -37.73
N GLN A 802 10.41 -26.41 -38.66
CA GLN A 802 11.15 -27.07 -39.74
C GLN A 802 10.85 -26.47 -41.12
N GLY A 803 9.79 -25.66 -41.28
CA GLY A 803 9.40 -25.08 -42.57
C GLY A 803 8.71 -26.06 -43.50
N ASP A 804 8.05 -27.10 -42.97
CA ASP A 804 7.39 -28.14 -43.76
C ASP A 804 6.05 -27.66 -44.36
N GLU A 805 6.09 -27.23 -45.62
CA GLU A 805 4.92 -26.77 -46.38
C GLU A 805 3.85 -27.87 -46.59
N THR A 806 4.22 -29.16 -46.55
CA THR A 806 3.23 -30.25 -46.61
C THR A 806 2.38 -30.31 -45.34
N SER A 807 3.01 -30.05 -44.19
CA SER A 807 2.32 -29.97 -42.91
C SER A 807 1.47 -28.70 -42.79
N LYS A 808 1.89 -27.58 -43.40
CA LYS A 808 1.08 -26.35 -43.51
C LYS A 808 -0.25 -26.61 -44.21
N ALA A 809 -0.23 -27.34 -45.33
CA ALA A 809 -1.42 -27.63 -46.12
C ALA A 809 -2.53 -28.32 -45.32
N LEU A 810 -2.18 -29.07 -44.25
CA LEU A 810 -3.14 -29.74 -43.37
C LEU A 810 -4.06 -28.75 -42.63
N PHE A 811 -3.60 -27.52 -42.38
CA PHE A 811 -4.34 -26.52 -41.62
C PHE A 811 -5.23 -25.61 -42.47
N PHE A 812 -4.88 -25.43 -43.76
CA PHE A 812 -5.58 -24.50 -44.65
C PHE A 812 -6.45 -25.21 -45.70
N ASN A 813 -6.20 -26.49 -45.98
CA ASN A 813 -7.02 -27.28 -46.90
C ASN A 813 -8.19 -27.96 -46.17
N LYS A 814 -9.42 -27.55 -46.46
CA LYS A 814 -10.65 -28.14 -45.87
C LYS A 814 -10.85 -29.63 -46.17
N SER A 815 -10.14 -30.18 -47.15
CA SER A 815 -10.14 -31.61 -47.48
C SER A 815 -9.01 -32.39 -46.79
N SER A 816 -8.28 -31.78 -45.85
CA SER A 816 -7.18 -32.44 -45.14
C SER A 816 -7.68 -33.50 -44.15
N SER A 817 -6.76 -34.37 -43.73
CA SER A 817 -7.03 -35.37 -42.69
C SER A 817 -7.45 -34.74 -41.35
N LEU A 818 -7.06 -33.49 -41.05
CA LEU A 818 -7.46 -32.82 -39.81
C LEU A 818 -8.95 -32.45 -39.83
N TYR A 819 -9.47 -31.90 -40.92
CA TYR A 819 -10.90 -31.63 -41.03
C TYR A 819 -11.72 -32.93 -41.07
N ALA A 820 -11.22 -33.98 -41.72
CA ALA A 820 -11.83 -35.30 -41.71
C ALA A 820 -11.88 -35.93 -40.29
N ASP A 821 -10.88 -35.66 -39.45
CA ASP A 821 -10.81 -36.11 -38.06
C ASP A 821 -11.73 -35.33 -37.09
N GLY A 822 -12.46 -34.33 -37.60
CA GLY A 822 -13.43 -33.52 -36.86
C GLY A 822 -12.88 -32.23 -36.24
N TRP A 823 -11.71 -31.77 -36.66
CA TRP A 823 -11.11 -30.53 -36.16
C TRP A 823 -11.81 -29.29 -36.71
N GLN A 824 -12.16 -28.35 -35.83
CA GLN A 824 -12.54 -26.98 -36.17
C GLN A 824 -11.29 -26.11 -36.16
N ILE A 825 -10.97 -25.50 -37.29
CA ILE A 825 -9.74 -24.72 -37.49
C ILE A 825 -10.11 -23.28 -37.83
N ASP A 826 -9.74 -22.34 -36.96
CA ASP A 826 -9.88 -20.91 -37.18
C ASP A 826 -8.50 -20.30 -37.45
N THR A 827 -8.37 -19.48 -38.50
CA THR A 827 -7.11 -18.80 -38.85
C THR A 827 -7.33 -17.30 -38.95
N SER A 828 -6.40 -16.51 -38.41
CA SER A 828 -6.37 -15.05 -38.46
C SER A 828 -5.09 -14.60 -39.16
N HIS A 829 -5.18 -13.75 -40.18
CA HIS A 829 -4.05 -13.05 -40.81
C HIS A 829 -2.88 -13.91 -41.35
N TRP A 830 -3.13 -15.20 -41.58
CA TRP A 830 -2.29 -16.03 -42.46
C TRP A 830 -2.73 -15.82 -43.91
N LYS A 831 -1.79 -15.43 -44.78
CA LYS A 831 -2.05 -15.51 -46.23
C LYS A 831 -2.15 -16.99 -46.60
N ALA A 832 -3.30 -17.36 -47.17
CA ALA A 832 -3.54 -18.71 -47.71
C ALA A 832 -2.48 -19.09 -48.74
#